data_AF-A0A955XUX7-F1
#
_entry.id   AF-A0A955XUX7-F1
#
_cell.length_a   1.000
_cell.length_b   1.000
_cell.length_c   1.000
_cell.angle_alpha   90.00
_cell.angle_beta   90.00
_cell.angle_gamma   90.00
#
_symmetry.space_group_name_H-M   'P 1'
#
loop_
_entity.id
_entity.type
_entity.pdbx_description
1 polymer ?
#
loop_
_entity_poly.entity_id
_entity_poly.type
_entity_poly.pdbx_seq_one_letter_code
_entity_poly.pdbx_strand_id
1 'polypeptide(L)'
;HETFGDGQDLYATLFVGNKAFFVTYRRIDPLHAFVIADDGDATEISEFEISGWNDFFKPVFGETRMVGVGINDEGARDVSVSLYDISELDNPEPLIARAGVGSDWSWSEANWDHRAFTVLENAVEVQSGENVETGLILLPFTGYNQDDRQYEASVQIFTFSADSLTARGIMEHGTQVRRSFEADDDVTANLSEAELSLFDTSDVDAPVELGRVDLAPNYTDFLVFGEYGVRIKDSRDYYSWYNDGTERTVELEVVRLTDDPDLTGALASIEAPASAQFHQAGDLLVAVQYEYVGGDYPDYDYDTTVTVFDFSDPENPTEAGSFVTDQLVPSYGGYYYYGSSMADDCFDCGGGYWYGGSGSDIFPIDDALVFLQRHQERELEGTNHVCNTYPTNRYGCYQLDERGEEVTDCSWYSGGIYCSSLDGAPETCSGEIQLCTQGEGSYSCEPVDVSTVETQSYCYDYEQYRYWQSFDVAVVDLRDAQAPSLATVYDLPQSAEGTSLITEGSSIWVSHKEPVEVAGDSRPYVRHFIQRLDASNLDNIVADQPINVPGQLVAVNGDVIYTQDTIWGDQVIDVALAESVLYRGRAYLRAFHQFEDQQVDTVLLDGDGHILVSHRMAWQLWYEIPSDVREENFQVLTILDADSQDLAVLSDTAVDSWGSLSSAQAGRALFNVGGGLLVMNTEDGSDPFPQAFFATRGWYSELTVDGREAYFAAGRYGVYSFDLDEYNLLQD
;
A
#
# COMPACT_ATOMS: atom_id res chain seq x y z
N HIS A 1 -54.33 12.06 -11.30
CA HIS A 1 -53.29 11.06 -11.01
C HIS A 1 -52.21 11.77 -10.24
N GLU A 2 -51.82 11.16 -9.13
CA GLU A 2 -50.59 11.45 -8.40
C GLU A 2 -49.40 11.40 -9.38
N THR A 3 -48.37 12.18 -9.11
CA THR A 3 -47.21 12.38 -9.98
C THR A 3 -46.43 11.08 -10.15
N PHE A 4 -46.18 10.67 -11.40
CA PHE A 4 -45.27 9.57 -11.76
C PHE A 4 -43.92 9.76 -11.05
N GLY A 5 -43.43 8.72 -10.38
CA GLY A 5 -42.09 8.69 -9.79
C GLY A 5 -41.81 9.70 -8.67
N ASP A 6 -42.84 10.16 -7.92
CA ASP A 6 -42.63 11.20 -6.90
C ASP A 6 -41.65 10.76 -5.80
N GLY A 7 -40.48 11.40 -5.76
CA GLY A 7 -39.39 11.08 -4.83
C GLY A 7 -38.67 9.76 -5.11
N GLN A 8 -38.73 9.25 -6.35
CA GLN A 8 -38.00 8.07 -6.81
C GLN A 8 -36.93 8.46 -7.84
N ASP A 9 -35.86 7.66 -7.90
CA ASP A 9 -34.81 7.81 -8.91
C ASP A 9 -35.20 7.04 -10.19
N LEU A 10 -34.87 7.60 -11.35
CA LEU A 10 -35.10 6.98 -12.66
C LEU A 10 -33.88 6.13 -13.06
N TYR A 11 -34.11 4.86 -13.40
CA TYR A 11 -33.06 3.90 -13.77
C TYR A 11 -33.06 3.68 -15.29
N ALA A 12 -33.69 2.60 -15.77
CA ALA A 12 -33.81 2.34 -17.20
C ALA A 12 -34.89 3.21 -17.86
N THR A 13 -34.58 3.67 -19.08
CA THR A 13 -35.52 4.39 -19.94
C THR A 13 -35.38 3.89 -21.38
N LEU A 14 -36.49 3.58 -22.03
CA LEU A 14 -36.52 3.19 -23.44
C LEU A 14 -37.65 3.89 -24.19
N PHE A 15 -37.32 4.50 -25.33
CA PHE A 15 -38.29 5.06 -26.27
C PHE A 15 -38.30 4.23 -27.56
N VAL A 16 -39.49 3.78 -27.96
CA VAL A 16 -39.70 2.90 -29.13
C VAL A 16 -40.92 3.39 -29.91
N GLY A 17 -40.69 4.08 -31.03
CA GLY A 17 -41.76 4.71 -31.79
C GLY A 17 -42.60 5.67 -30.93
N ASN A 18 -43.89 5.35 -30.75
CA ASN A 18 -44.82 6.10 -29.90
C ASN A 18 -45.02 5.48 -28.50
N LYS A 19 -44.09 4.63 -28.06
CA LYS A 19 -44.10 3.97 -26.75
C LYS A 19 -42.90 4.43 -25.91
N ALA A 20 -43.07 4.46 -24.60
CA ALA A 20 -42.00 4.71 -23.64
C ALA A 20 -42.07 3.70 -22.48
N PHE A 21 -40.92 3.27 -21.99
CA PHE A 21 -40.80 2.39 -20.84
C PHE A 21 -39.83 2.98 -19.83
N PHE A 22 -40.20 2.95 -18.55
CA PHE A 22 -39.41 3.51 -17.46
C PHE A 22 -39.37 2.56 -16.27
N VAL A 23 -38.24 2.55 -15.57
CA VAL A 23 -38.10 1.92 -14.25
C VAL A 23 -37.74 2.99 -13.23
N THR A 24 -38.41 2.99 -12.09
CA THR A 24 -38.19 3.93 -10.99
C THR A 24 -37.95 3.17 -9.69
N TYR A 25 -36.87 3.48 -8.93
CA TYR A 25 -36.48 2.65 -7.76
C TYR A 25 -36.84 3.13 -6.37
N ARG A 26 -37.49 2.23 -5.62
CA ARG A 26 -37.55 2.23 -4.14
C ARG A 26 -37.91 0.85 -3.55
N ARG A 27 -37.02 -0.15 -3.67
CA ARG A 27 -37.06 -1.53 -3.08
C ARG A 27 -37.96 -2.58 -3.77
N ILE A 28 -39.00 -2.21 -4.49
CA ILE A 28 -39.78 -3.06 -5.39
C ILE A 28 -40.25 -2.11 -6.49
N ASP A 29 -39.89 -2.40 -7.73
CA ASP A 29 -39.99 -1.40 -8.78
C ASP A 29 -40.94 -1.80 -9.88
N PRO A 30 -41.80 -0.88 -10.31
CA PRO A 30 -42.59 -1.13 -11.47
C PRO A 30 -41.82 -0.84 -12.76
N LEU A 31 -42.00 -1.72 -13.74
CA LEU A 31 -41.86 -1.36 -15.15
C LEU A 31 -43.12 -0.59 -15.57
N HIS A 32 -42.97 0.70 -15.88
CA HIS A 32 -44.06 1.54 -16.36
C HIS A 32 -44.05 1.60 -17.89
N ALA A 33 -45.23 1.48 -18.51
CA ALA A 33 -45.39 1.55 -19.96
C ALA A 33 -46.29 2.73 -20.35
N PHE A 34 -45.82 3.57 -21.26
CA PHE A 34 -46.48 4.79 -21.71
C PHE A 34 -46.75 4.76 -23.21
N VAL A 35 -47.85 5.40 -23.61
CA VAL A 35 -48.07 5.84 -24.99
C VAL A 35 -47.72 7.32 -25.11
N ILE A 36 -47.07 7.71 -26.20
CA ILE A 36 -46.71 9.09 -26.53
C ILE A 36 -47.58 9.53 -27.71
N ALA A 37 -48.40 10.55 -27.50
CA ALA A 37 -49.24 11.14 -28.55
C ALA A 37 -48.41 12.02 -29.51
N ASP A 38 -48.97 12.33 -30.68
CA ASP A 38 -48.30 13.16 -31.72
C ASP A 38 -47.95 14.58 -31.24
N ASP A 39 -48.62 15.09 -30.21
CA ASP A 39 -48.35 16.38 -29.56
C ASP A 39 -47.28 16.30 -28.45
N GLY A 40 -46.77 15.09 -28.18
CA GLY A 40 -45.75 14.81 -27.17
C GLY A 40 -46.31 14.45 -25.79
N ASP A 41 -47.63 14.42 -25.61
CA ASP A 41 -48.22 14.04 -24.33
C ASP A 41 -48.02 12.54 -24.06
N ALA A 42 -47.35 12.21 -22.95
CA ALA A 42 -47.15 10.83 -22.50
C ALA A 42 -48.24 10.42 -21.50
N THR A 43 -48.92 9.31 -21.78
CA THR A 43 -49.94 8.73 -20.89
C THR A 43 -49.54 7.33 -20.48
N GLU A 44 -49.48 7.08 -19.17
CA GLU A 44 -49.22 5.76 -18.61
C GLU A 44 -50.39 4.82 -18.92
N ILE A 45 -50.08 3.63 -19.43
CA ILE A 45 -51.04 2.60 -19.81
C ILE A 45 -51.03 1.44 -18.83
N SER A 46 -49.84 1.03 -18.37
CA SER A 46 -49.69 -0.07 -17.44
C SER A 46 -48.46 0.09 -16.54
N GLU A 47 -48.49 -0.66 -15.45
CA GLU A 47 -47.48 -0.74 -14.42
C GLU A 47 -47.33 -2.22 -14.05
N PHE A 48 -46.09 -2.74 -14.05
CA PHE A 48 -45.80 -4.13 -13.69
C PHE A 48 -44.71 -4.20 -12.63
N GLU A 49 -45.09 -4.55 -11.40
CA GLU A 49 -44.17 -4.70 -10.28
C GLU A 49 -43.25 -5.92 -10.49
N ILE A 50 -41.95 -5.70 -10.35
CA ILE A 50 -40.94 -6.75 -10.42
C ILE A 50 -39.91 -6.56 -9.29
N SER A 51 -39.39 -7.66 -8.74
CA SER A 51 -38.28 -7.57 -7.76
C SER A 51 -37.04 -7.02 -8.44
N GLY A 52 -36.28 -6.21 -7.71
CA GLY A 52 -35.08 -5.54 -8.17
C GLY A 52 -35.40 -4.45 -9.18
N TRP A 53 -34.46 -4.16 -10.07
CA TRP A 53 -34.61 -3.12 -11.09
C TRP A 53 -33.81 -3.47 -12.34
N ASN A 54 -34.17 -2.86 -13.48
CA ASN A 54 -33.31 -2.85 -14.67
C ASN A 54 -32.65 -1.47 -14.78
N ASP A 55 -31.35 -1.44 -15.01
CA ASP A 55 -30.57 -0.23 -15.30
C ASP A 55 -30.59 0.11 -16.80
N PHE A 56 -30.75 -0.91 -17.66
CA PHE A 56 -30.76 -0.73 -19.11
C PHE A 56 -31.81 -1.58 -19.82
N PHE A 57 -32.31 -1.06 -20.96
CA PHE A 57 -33.20 -1.76 -21.87
C PHE A 57 -32.73 -1.74 -23.32
N LYS A 58 -32.82 -2.89 -24.00
CA LYS A 58 -32.57 -3.06 -25.44
C LYS A 58 -33.83 -3.60 -26.13
N PRO A 59 -34.40 -2.89 -27.12
CA PRO A 59 -35.46 -3.45 -27.95
C PRO A 59 -34.89 -4.53 -28.88
N VAL A 60 -35.61 -5.63 -29.04
CA VAL A 60 -35.28 -6.78 -29.90
C VAL A 60 -36.52 -7.29 -30.63
N PHE A 61 -36.35 -8.17 -31.60
CA PHE A 61 -37.42 -8.75 -32.44
C PHE A 61 -38.33 -7.69 -33.07
N GLY A 62 -37.72 -6.68 -33.69
CA GLY A 62 -38.45 -5.61 -34.36
C GLY A 62 -39.38 -4.85 -33.41
N GLU A 63 -38.88 -4.51 -32.22
CA GLU A 63 -39.58 -3.67 -31.24
C GLU A 63 -40.81 -4.32 -30.57
N THR A 64 -40.96 -5.65 -30.72
CA THR A 64 -42.02 -6.43 -30.05
C THR A 64 -41.58 -7.04 -28.72
N ARG A 65 -40.26 -7.06 -28.49
CA ARG A 65 -39.63 -7.59 -27.29
C ARG A 65 -38.57 -6.62 -26.77
N MET A 66 -38.23 -6.77 -25.49
CA MET A 66 -37.21 -5.94 -24.84
C MET A 66 -36.39 -6.80 -23.87
N VAL A 67 -35.07 -6.67 -23.96
CA VAL A 67 -34.12 -7.22 -22.99
C VAL A 67 -33.83 -6.14 -21.95
N GLY A 68 -33.96 -6.47 -20.67
CA GLY A 68 -33.53 -5.66 -19.54
C GLY A 68 -32.29 -6.25 -18.87
N VAL A 69 -31.37 -5.39 -18.46
CA VAL A 69 -30.21 -5.76 -17.64
C VAL A 69 -30.28 -4.96 -16.34
N GLY A 70 -30.06 -5.63 -15.22
CA GLY A 70 -29.95 -4.97 -13.92
C GLY A 70 -29.79 -5.97 -12.81
N ILE A 71 -30.51 -5.76 -11.71
CA ILE A 71 -30.36 -6.50 -10.47
C ILE A 71 -31.67 -7.21 -10.14
N ASN A 72 -31.59 -8.49 -9.79
CA ASN A 72 -32.61 -9.20 -9.05
C ASN A 72 -32.26 -9.17 -7.56
N ASP A 73 -33.22 -8.80 -6.72
CA ASP A 73 -33.07 -8.76 -5.25
C ASP A 73 -34.05 -9.70 -4.52
N GLU A 74 -34.68 -10.62 -5.25
CA GLU A 74 -35.49 -11.69 -4.66
C GLU A 74 -34.58 -12.70 -3.96
N GLY A 75 -34.15 -12.38 -2.74
CA GLY A 75 -33.18 -13.14 -1.96
C GLY A 75 -31.85 -12.41 -1.85
N ALA A 76 -30.81 -12.93 -2.50
CA ALA A 76 -29.52 -12.25 -2.63
C ALA A 76 -29.53 -11.32 -3.85
N ARG A 77 -28.65 -10.30 -3.82
CA ARG A 77 -28.45 -9.39 -4.96
C ARG A 77 -27.72 -10.15 -6.07
N ASP A 78 -28.34 -10.31 -7.23
CA ASP A 78 -27.80 -11.04 -8.37
C ASP A 78 -28.00 -10.24 -9.66
N VAL A 79 -26.92 -10.03 -10.42
CA VAL A 79 -27.01 -9.44 -11.77
C VAL A 79 -27.86 -10.35 -12.64
N SER A 80 -28.84 -9.77 -13.33
CA SER A 80 -29.82 -10.55 -14.08
C SER A 80 -30.20 -9.90 -15.40
N VAL A 81 -30.54 -10.76 -16.35
CA VAL A 81 -31.17 -10.42 -17.63
C VAL A 81 -32.66 -10.76 -17.55
N SER A 82 -33.51 -9.84 -18.00
CA SER A 82 -34.96 -10.02 -18.08
C SER A 82 -35.43 -9.88 -19.53
N LEU A 83 -36.39 -10.68 -19.97
CA LEU A 83 -36.99 -10.59 -21.30
C LEU A 83 -38.47 -10.21 -21.16
N TYR A 84 -38.91 -9.19 -21.91
CA TYR A 84 -40.26 -8.66 -21.85
C TYR A 84 -40.99 -8.71 -23.20
N ASP A 85 -42.30 -8.96 -23.18
CA ASP A 85 -43.22 -8.69 -24.28
C ASP A 85 -43.72 -7.24 -24.21
N ILE A 86 -43.34 -6.44 -25.19
CA ILE A 86 -43.72 -5.01 -25.30
C ILE A 86 -44.62 -4.75 -26.52
N SER A 87 -45.20 -5.80 -27.10
CA SER A 87 -46.08 -5.71 -28.29
C SER A 87 -47.31 -4.87 -27.99
N GLU A 88 -47.95 -5.09 -26.84
CA GLU A 88 -49.15 -4.39 -26.37
C GLU A 88 -48.87 -3.70 -25.03
N LEU A 89 -49.19 -2.41 -24.92
CA LEU A 89 -48.90 -1.61 -23.73
C LEU A 89 -49.79 -1.97 -22.52
N ASP A 90 -50.92 -2.63 -22.73
CA ASP A 90 -51.86 -3.03 -21.69
C ASP A 90 -51.67 -4.49 -21.22
N ASN A 91 -50.56 -5.14 -21.62
CA ASN A 91 -50.22 -6.47 -21.16
C ASN A 91 -49.98 -6.47 -19.63
N PRO A 92 -50.79 -7.19 -18.82
CA PRO A 92 -50.63 -7.21 -17.38
C PRO A 92 -49.42 -8.01 -16.88
N GLU A 93 -48.85 -8.89 -17.72
CA GLU A 93 -47.69 -9.73 -17.39
C GLU A 93 -46.67 -9.66 -18.54
N PRO A 94 -45.93 -8.54 -18.68
CA PRO A 94 -44.96 -8.35 -19.75
C PRO A 94 -43.69 -9.20 -19.57
N LEU A 95 -43.33 -9.63 -18.35
CA LEU A 95 -42.13 -10.44 -18.13
C LEU A 95 -42.32 -11.87 -18.66
N ILE A 96 -41.53 -12.24 -19.66
CA ILE A 96 -41.49 -13.59 -20.25
C ILE A 96 -40.59 -14.51 -19.45
N ALA A 97 -39.36 -14.07 -19.18
CA ALA A 97 -38.33 -14.85 -18.53
C ALA A 97 -37.29 -13.94 -17.87
N ARG A 98 -36.60 -14.48 -16.87
CA ARG A 98 -35.46 -13.85 -16.21
C ARG A 98 -34.41 -14.91 -15.89
N ALA A 99 -33.15 -14.57 -16.11
CA ALA A 99 -32.01 -15.42 -15.79
C ALA A 99 -30.92 -14.58 -15.12
N GLY A 100 -30.41 -15.06 -13.99
CA GLY A 100 -29.32 -14.44 -13.25
C GLY A 100 -27.96 -14.98 -13.66
N VAL A 101 -26.89 -14.31 -13.24
CA VAL A 101 -25.51 -14.82 -13.37
C VAL A 101 -25.19 -15.86 -12.29
N GLY A 102 -26.04 -15.99 -11.26
CA GLY A 102 -25.90 -17.03 -10.24
C GLY A 102 -24.80 -16.76 -9.22
N SER A 103 -24.44 -15.48 -9.03
CA SER A 103 -23.38 -15.05 -8.11
C SER A 103 -23.94 -14.06 -7.09
N ASP A 104 -23.79 -14.38 -5.81
CA ASP A 104 -24.27 -13.54 -4.71
C ASP A 104 -23.49 -12.22 -4.65
N TRP A 105 -24.20 -11.13 -4.40
CA TRP A 105 -23.64 -9.77 -4.32
C TRP A 105 -22.92 -9.34 -5.61
N SER A 106 -23.31 -9.92 -6.73
CA SER A 106 -22.75 -9.56 -8.02
C SER A 106 -23.18 -8.15 -8.46
N TRP A 107 -22.32 -7.54 -9.26
CA TRP A 107 -22.57 -6.30 -9.98
C TRP A 107 -21.96 -6.41 -11.38
N SER A 108 -22.35 -5.52 -12.29
CA SER A 108 -21.89 -5.50 -13.68
C SER A 108 -21.50 -4.08 -14.09
N GLU A 109 -20.49 -3.95 -14.95
CA GLU A 109 -20.21 -2.70 -15.66
C GLU A 109 -21.45 -2.17 -16.41
N ALA A 110 -22.37 -3.05 -16.81
CA ALA A 110 -23.62 -2.69 -17.46
C ALA A 110 -24.58 -1.89 -16.57
N ASN A 111 -24.39 -1.88 -15.25
CA ASN A 111 -25.22 -1.07 -14.34
C ASN A 111 -24.98 0.45 -14.52
N TRP A 112 -23.85 0.87 -15.10
CA TRP A 112 -23.52 2.28 -15.34
C TRP A 112 -23.08 2.60 -16.77
N ASP A 113 -22.65 1.60 -17.55
CA ASP A 113 -22.23 1.78 -18.94
C ASP A 113 -22.97 0.83 -19.89
N HIS A 114 -23.90 1.39 -20.67
CA HIS A 114 -24.65 0.66 -21.70
C HIS A 114 -23.80 0.02 -22.81
N ARG A 115 -22.51 0.36 -22.90
CA ARG A 115 -21.56 -0.24 -23.84
C ARG A 115 -20.88 -1.49 -23.30
N ALA A 116 -21.07 -1.81 -22.02
CA ALA A 116 -20.37 -2.91 -21.38
C ALA A 116 -20.85 -4.29 -21.85
N PHE A 117 -22.14 -4.43 -22.10
CA PHE A 117 -22.78 -5.69 -22.47
C PHE A 117 -23.24 -5.65 -23.93
N THR A 118 -23.34 -6.84 -24.55
CA THR A 118 -23.70 -6.99 -25.96
C THR A 118 -25.01 -7.74 -26.09
N VAL A 119 -25.89 -7.31 -27.01
CA VAL A 119 -27.14 -7.99 -27.36
C VAL A 119 -27.23 -8.09 -28.88
N LEU A 120 -27.28 -9.32 -29.39
CA LEU A 120 -27.29 -9.63 -30.81
C LEU A 120 -28.47 -10.54 -31.14
N GLU A 121 -29.10 -10.29 -32.29
CA GLU A 121 -30.19 -11.12 -32.81
C GLU A 121 -29.68 -11.96 -33.98
N ASN A 122 -30.06 -13.24 -34.05
CA ASN A 122 -29.60 -14.20 -35.06
C ASN A 122 -28.08 -14.44 -35.04
N ALA A 123 -27.47 -14.33 -33.86
CA ALA A 123 -26.05 -14.62 -33.65
C ALA A 123 -25.79 -16.12 -33.43
N VAL A 124 -26.78 -16.84 -32.90
CA VAL A 124 -26.66 -18.27 -32.58
C VAL A 124 -27.86 -19.07 -33.11
N GLU A 125 -27.81 -20.39 -33.04
CA GLU A 125 -28.96 -21.27 -33.22
C GLU A 125 -28.84 -22.46 -32.26
N VAL A 126 -29.39 -22.32 -31.04
CA VAL A 126 -29.19 -23.29 -29.94
C VAL A 126 -30.52 -23.73 -29.36
N GLN A 127 -30.65 -25.02 -29.06
CA GLN A 127 -31.86 -25.58 -28.47
C GLN A 127 -31.93 -25.28 -26.97
N SER A 128 -33.02 -24.66 -26.52
CA SER A 128 -33.33 -24.45 -25.10
C SER A 128 -34.70 -24.98 -24.74
N GLY A 129 -34.76 -26.13 -24.07
CA GLY A 129 -36.02 -26.81 -23.79
C GLY A 129 -36.78 -27.11 -25.10
N GLU A 130 -37.97 -26.54 -25.26
CA GLU A 130 -38.79 -26.67 -26.47
C GLU A 130 -38.52 -25.58 -27.53
N ASN A 131 -37.72 -24.56 -27.19
CA ASN A 131 -37.46 -23.40 -28.03
C ASN A 131 -36.11 -23.50 -28.75
N VAL A 132 -35.99 -22.83 -29.89
CA VAL A 132 -34.69 -22.55 -30.53
C VAL A 132 -34.39 -21.08 -30.27
N GLU A 133 -33.30 -20.83 -29.55
CA GLU A 133 -32.81 -19.50 -29.23
C GLU A 133 -31.82 -19.05 -30.30
N THR A 134 -31.97 -17.81 -30.74
CA THR A 134 -31.18 -17.23 -31.84
C THR A 134 -30.50 -15.92 -31.46
N GLY A 135 -30.92 -15.30 -30.37
CA GLY A 135 -30.27 -14.14 -29.80
C GLY A 135 -29.16 -14.54 -28.83
N LEU A 136 -28.16 -13.69 -28.72
CA LEU A 136 -27.00 -13.80 -27.83
C LEU A 136 -26.89 -12.55 -26.96
N ILE A 137 -26.59 -12.74 -25.68
CA ILE A 137 -26.26 -11.66 -24.75
C ILE A 137 -24.95 -12.02 -24.07
N LEU A 138 -24.01 -11.08 -24.08
CA LEU A 138 -22.75 -11.18 -23.37
C LEU A 138 -22.79 -10.15 -22.24
N LEU A 139 -22.84 -10.64 -20.99
CA LEU A 139 -22.97 -9.78 -19.82
C LEU A 139 -21.75 -9.95 -18.90
N PRO A 140 -20.84 -8.96 -18.87
CA PRO A 140 -19.81 -8.89 -17.85
C PRO A 140 -20.42 -8.87 -16.45
N PHE A 141 -19.83 -9.57 -15.50
CA PHE A 141 -20.17 -9.44 -14.09
C PHE A 141 -18.95 -9.67 -13.21
N THR A 142 -19.05 -9.16 -11.99
CA THR A 142 -18.14 -9.47 -10.90
C THR A 142 -18.96 -9.80 -9.68
N GLY A 143 -18.62 -10.86 -8.99
CA GLY A 143 -19.35 -11.30 -7.81
C GLY A 143 -18.58 -12.35 -7.02
N TYR A 144 -19.13 -12.73 -5.87
CA TYR A 144 -18.53 -13.75 -5.03
C TYR A 144 -19.04 -15.13 -5.43
N ASN A 145 -18.14 -15.97 -5.94
CA ASN A 145 -18.41 -17.37 -6.20
C ASN A 145 -18.35 -18.14 -4.86
N GLN A 146 -19.49 -18.66 -4.43
CA GLN A 146 -19.64 -19.36 -3.15
C GLN A 146 -18.99 -20.74 -3.15
N ASP A 147 -18.91 -21.39 -4.32
CA ASP A 147 -18.36 -22.74 -4.46
C ASP A 147 -16.84 -22.70 -4.28
N ASP A 148 -16.20 -21.72 -4.92
CA ASP A 148 -14.74 -21.54 -4.88
C ASP A 148 -14.28 -20.56 -3.79
N ARG A 149 -15.22 -19.88 -3.13
CA ARG A 149 -14.97 -18.90 -2.07
C ARG A 149 -14.03 -17.76 -2.49
N GLN A 150 -14.22 -17.29 -3.71
CA GLN A 150 -13.41 -16.24 -4.31
C GLN A 150 -14.28 -15.26 -5.08
N TYR A 151 -13.81 -14.03 -5.25
CA TYR A 151 -14.43 -13.12 -6.21
C TYR A 151 -13.96 -13.51 -7.61
N GLU A 152 -14.90 -13.56 -8.55
CA GLU A 152 -14.63 -13.80 -9.95
C GLU A 152 -15.04 -12.58 -10.79
N ALA A 153 -14.31 -12.35 -11.87
CA ALA A 153 -14.68 -11.41 -12.91
C ALA A 153 -14.76 -12.17 -14.23
N SER A 154 -15.97 -12.23 -14.78
CA SER A 154 -16.32 -13.15 -15.86
C SER A 154 -17.40 -12.55 -16.75
N VAL A 155 -17.69 -13.22 -17.85
CA VAL A 155 -18.77 -12.84 -18.78
C VAL A 155 -19.75 -14.00 -18.88
N GLN A 156 -20.97 -13.76 -18.40
CA GLN A 156 -22.05 -14.72 -18.54
C GLN A 156 -22.61 -14.65 -19.96
N ILE A 157 -22.64 -15.80 -20.64
CA ILE A 157 -23.34 -15.94 -21.91
C ILE A 157 -24.82 -16.21 -21.60
N PHE A 158 -25.73 -15.47 -22.24
CA PHE A 158 -27.14 -15.85 -22.31
C PHE A 158 -27.56 -16.00 -23.77
N THR A 159 -28.50 -16.91 -24.02
CA THR A 159 -29.19 -16.99 -25.31
C THR A 159 -30.67 -16.74 -25.12
N PHE A 160 -31.33 -16.22 -26.17
CA PHE A 160 -32.74 -15.88 -26.10
C PHE A 160 -33.49 -16.09 -27.41
N SER A 161 -34.80 -16.26 -27.31
CA SER A 161 -35.75 -16.24 -28.42
C SER A 161 -36.81 -15.18 -28.13
N ALA A 162 -37.86 -15.10 -28.97
CA ALA A 162 -39.00 -14.25 -28.65
C ALA A 162 -39.68 -14.67 -27.33
N ASP A 163 -39.57 -15.93 -26.93
CA ASP A 163 -40.38 -16.50 -25.83
C ASP A 163 -39.53 -17.24 -24.78
N SER A 164 -38.21 -17.13 -24.83
CA SER A 164 -37.30 -17.78 -23.87
C SER A 164 -35.99 -17.02 -23.67
N LEU A 165 -35.39 -17.19 -22.51
CA LEU A 165 -34.09 -16.65 -22.11
C LEU A 165 -33.39 -17.69 -21.24
N THR A 166 -32.13 -17.96 -21.52
CA THR A 166 -31.37 -19.01 -20.83
C THR A 166 -29.94 -18.56 -20.55
N ALA A 167 -29.48 -18.71 -19.30
CA ALA A 167 -28.07 -18.60 -18.95
C ALA A 167 -27.29 -19.83 -19.45
N ARG A 168 -26.11 -19.60 -20.03
CA ARG A 168 -25.25 -20.59 -20.68
C ARG A 168 -23.90 -20.68 -19.95
N GLY A 169 -22.84 -21.02 -20.67
CA GLY A 169 -21.48 -21.02 -20.14
C GLY A 169 -20.99 -19.64 -19.73
N ILE A 170 -19.88 -19.64 -18.99
CA ILE A 170 -19.21 -18.45 -18.47
C ILE A 170 -17.82 -18.38 -19.11
N MET A 171 -17.41 -17.19 -19.53
CA MET A 171 -16.03 -16.92 -19.92
C MET A 171 -15.31 -16.25 -18.76
N GLU A 172 -14.46 -17.00 -18.06
CA GLU A 172 -13.64 -16.49 -16.97
C GLU A 172 -12.58 -15.50 -17.48
N HIS A 173 -12.39 -14.38 -16.79
CA HIS A 173 -11.41 -13.37 -17.21
C HIS A 173 -10.32 -13.16 -16.18
N GLY A 174 -10.71 -13.02 -14.90
CA GLY A 174 -9.80 -12.74 -13.78
C GLY A 174 -9.79 -11.27 -13.38
N THR A 175 -9.95 -10.36 -14.34
CA THR A 175 -10.11 -8.91 -14.10
C THR A 175 -11.45 -8.37 -14.60
N GLN A 176 -11.89 -7.25 -14.03
CA GLN A 176 -13.18 -6.60 -14.33
C GLN A 176 -13.35 -6.34 -15.84
N VAL A 177 -14.21 -7.14 -16.49
CA VAL A 177 -14.45 -7.03 -17.92
C VAL A 177 -15.24 -5.76 -18.21
N ARG A 178 -14.66 -4.87 -19.02
CA ARG A 178 -15.26 -3.62 -19.44
C ARG A 178 -16.13 -3.80 -20.68
N ARG A 179 -15.77 -4.71 -21.59
CA ARG A 179 -16.48 -4.97 -22.85
C ARG A 179 -16.41 -6.43 -23.23
N SER A 180 -17.49 -6.93 -23.84
CA SER A 180 -17.52 -8.23 -24.51
C SER A 180 -18.14 -8.08 -25.90
N PHE A 181 -17.51 -8.65 -26.92
CA PHE A 181 -17.97 -8.52 -28.31
C PHE A 181 -17.52 -9.71 -29.17
N GLU A 182 -18.27 -9.99 -30.24
CA GLU A 182 -17.84 -10.98 -31.25
C GLU A 182 -16.66 -10.42 -32.05
N ALA A 183 -15.53 -11.14 -32.04
CA ALA A 183 -14.32 -10.79 -32.78
C ALA A 183 -14.28 -11.47 -34.16
N ASP A 184 -14.85 -12.67 -34.28
CA ASP A 184 -15.01 -13.43 -35.52
C ASP A 184 -16.21 -14.41 -35.36
N ASP A 185 -16.52 -15.17 -36.42
CA ASP A 185 -17.52 -16.26 -36.34
C ASP A 185 -17.13 -17.24 -35.21
N ASP A 186 -18.06 -17.47 -34.27
CA ASP A 186 -17.86 -18.30 -33.08
C ASP A 186 -16.71 -17.88 -32.15
N VAL A 187 -16.16 -16.67 -32.29
CA VAL A 187 -15.08 -16.16 -31.42
C VAL A 187 -15.54 -14.90 -30.70
N THR A 188 -15.55 -14.98 -29.37
CA THR A 188 -15.88 -13.84 -28.49
C THR A 188 -14.62 -13.29 -27.84
N ALA A 189 -14.48 -11.97 -27.84
CA ALA A 189 -13.43 -11.25 -27.14
C ALA A 189 -13.99 -10.55 -25.91
N ASN A 190 -13.21 -10.61 -24.82
CA ASN A 190 -13.47 -9.89 -23.58
C ASN A 190 -12.29 -8.96 -23.29
N LEU A 191 -12.60 -7.71 -22.98
CA LEU A 191 -11.63 -6.65 -22.76
C LEU A 191 -11.81 -6.08 -21.36
N SER A 192 -10.76 -6.13 -20.55
CA SER A 192 -10.64 -5.39 -19.30
C SER A 192 -9.63 -4.24 -19.44
N GLU A 193 -9.31 -3.55 -18.34
CA GLU A 193 -8.19 -2.60 -18.30
C GLU A 193 -6.83 -3.31 -18.27
N ALA A 194 -6.80 -4.60 -17.91
CA ALA A 194 -5.59 -5.36 -17.69
C ALA A 194 -5.23 -6.28 -18.85
N GLU A 195 -6.23 -6.85 -19.53
CA GLU A 195 -6.02 -7.95 -20.47
C GLU A 195 -7.13 -7.99 -21.54
N LEU A 196 -6.80 -8.63 -22.66
CA LEU A 196 -7.73 -9.02 -23.72
C LEU A 196 -7.69 -10.54 -23.82
N SER A 197 -8.84 -11.19 -23.61
CA SER A 197 -8.98 -12.64 -23.77
C SER A 197 -9.91 -12.99 -24.93
N LEU A 198 -9.62 -14.11 -25.60
CA LEU A 198 -10.40 -14.65 -26.71
C LEU A 198 -10.93 -16.04 -26.35
N PHE A 199 -12.19 -16.28 -26.68
CA PHE A 199 -12.88 -17.54 -26.43
C PHE A 199 -13.51 -18.09 -27.70
N ASP A 200 -13.38 -19.40 -27.91
CA ASP A 200 -14.24 -20.17 -28.81
C ASP A 200 -15.59 -20.32 -28.13
N THR A 201 -16.62 -19.75 -28.74
CA THR A 201 -18.01 -19.73 -28.29
C THR A 201 -18.93 -20.49 -29.25
N SER A 202 -18.38 -21.39 -30.08
CA SER A 202 -19.18 -22.28 -30.95
C SER A 202 -20.09 -23.21 -30.15
N ASP A 203 -19.66 -23.62 -28.96
CA ASP A 203 -20.49 -24.23 -27.93
C ASP A 203 -20.73 -23.22 -26.79
N VAL A 204 -21.87 -22.52 -26.83
CA VAL A 204 -22.22 -21.50 -25.84
C VAL A 204 -22.37 -22.07 -24.43
N ASP A 205 -22.61 -23.37 -24.26
CA ASP A 205 -22.71 -24.01 -22.94
C ASP A 205 -21.33 -24.31 -22.35
N ALA A 206 -20.27 -24.35 -23.17
CA ALA A 206 -18.91 -24.69 -22.75
C ALA A 206 -17.86 -23.90 -23.55
N PRO A 207 -17.78 -22.55 -23.36
CA PRO A 207 -16.80 -21.73 -24.06
C PRO A 207 -15.37 -22.13 -23.67
N VAL A 208 -14.44 -22.05 -24.62
CA VAL A 208 -13.04 -22.46 -24.42
C VAL A 208 -12.11 -21.28 -24.69
N GLU A 209 -11.25 -20.94 -23.73
CA GLU A 209 -10.26 -19.89 -23.93
C GLU A 209 -9.26 -20.29 -25.04
N LEU A 210 -9.13 -19.43 -26.05
CA LEU A 210 -8.17 -19.57 -27.15
C LEU A 210 -6.81 -18.94 -26.80
N GLY A 211 -6.83 -17.94 -25.94
CA GLY A 211 -5.66 -17.26 -25.40
C GLY A 211 -5.96 -15.84 -24.95
N ARG A 212 -4.97 -15.23 -24.29
CA ARG A 212 -5.05 -13.86 -23.78
C ARG A 212 -3.76 -13.08 -24.05
N VAL A 213 -3.88 -11.77 -23.97
CA VAL A 213 -2.77 -10.81 -24.05
C VAL A 213 -2.91 -9.82 -22.92
N ASP A 214 -1.83 -9.63 -22.16
CA ASP A 214 -1.75 -8.57 -21.15
C ASP A 214 -1.69 -7.21 -21.84
N LEU A 215 -2.57 -6.30 -21.43
CA LEU A 215 -2.59 -4.90 -21.84
C LEU A 215 -1.91 -4.00 -20.82
N ALA A 216 -1.99 -4.38 -19.54
CA ALA A 216 -1.37 -3.73 -18.40
C ALA A 216 -0.83 -4.80 -17.45
N PRO A 217 0.31 -5.46 -17.81
CA PRO A 217 0.94 -6.47 -16.97
C PRO A 217 1.31 -5.87 -15.61
N ASN A 218 1.22 -6.66 -14.55
CA ASN A 218 1.53 -6.19 -13.22
C ASN A 218 2.99 -6.50 -12.85
N TYR A 219 3.87 -5.51 -12.89
CA TYR A 219 5.26 -5.67 -12.46
C TYR A 219 5.44 -5.14 -11.04
N THR A 220 5.95 -5.98 -10.14
CA THR A 220 6.09 -5.65 -8.71
C THR A 220 7.50 -5.22 -8.32
N ASP A 221 8.50 -5.59 -9.12
CA ASP A 221 9.91 -5.29 -8.87
C ASP A 221 10.75 -5.39 -10.16
N PHE A 222 11.93 -4.78 -10.16
CA PHE A 222 12.86 -4.75 -11.29
C PHE A 222 14.33 -4.74 -10.84
N LEU A 223 15.08 -5.78 -11.23
CA LEU A 223 16.49 -5.96 -10.88
C LEU A 223 17.38 -5.94 -12.13
N VAL A 224 18.65 -5.53 -12.00
CA VAL A 224 19.57 -5.35 -13.14
C VAL A 224 20.74 -6.33 -13.08
N PHE A 225 20.89 -7.15 -14.12
CA PHE A 225 21.95 -8.16 -14.29
C PHE A 225 22.80 -7.82 -15.53
N GLY A 226 23.72 -6.87 -15.37
CA GLY A 226 24.58 -6.42 -16.46
C GLY A 226 23.77 -5.72 -17.57
N GLU A 227 23.74 -6.28 -18.78
CA GLU A 227 22.95 -5.74 -19.91
C GLU A 227 21.49 -6.20 -19.92
N TYR A 228 21.06 -6.95 -18.91
CA TYR A 228 19.73 -7.52 -18.78
C TYR A 228 18.99 -6.95 -17.56
N GLY A 229 17.67 -6.84 -17.67
CA GLY A 229 16.77 -6.57 -16.57
C GLY A 229 15.94 -7.80 -16.25
N VAL A 230 15.59 -8.00 -14.99
CA VAL A 230 14.65 -9.02 -14.52
C VAL A 230 13.46 -8.30 -13.91
N ARG A 231 12.32 -8.34 -14.59
CA ARG A 231 11.06 -7.79 -14.09
C ARG A 231 10.22 -8.89 -13.47
N ILE A 232 9.71 -8.66 -12.26
CA ILE A 232 8.90 -9.63 -11.53
C ILE A 232 7.45 -9.41 -11.91
N LYS A 233 6.90 -10.33 -12.70
CA LYS A 233 5.53 -10.27 -13.19
C LYS A 233 4.60 -11.07 -12.29
N ASP A 234 3.63 -10.38 -11.73
CA ASP A 234 2.59 -10.95 -10.91
C ASP A 234 1.33 -11.22 -11.74
N SER A 235 1.04 -12.50 -11.98
CA SER A 235 -0.13 -12.95 -12.73
C SER A 235 -1.39 -13.10 -11.88
N ARG A 236 -1.37 -12.67 -10.61
CA ARG A 236 -2.55 -12.76 -9.75
C ARG A 236 -3.68 -11.85 -10.25
N ASP A 237 -4.88 -12.41 -10.27
CA ASP A 237 -6.10 -11.67 -10.56
C ASP A 237 -6.37 -10.55 -9.56
N TYR A 238 -7.06 -9.49 -10.02
CA TYR A 238 -7.47 -8.36 -9.19
C TYR A 238 -8.20 -8.79 -7.90
N TYR A 239 -8.89 -9.93 -7.96
CA TYR A 239 -9.70 -10.49 -6.89
C TYR A 239 -9.08 -11.70 -6.18
N SER A 240 -7.80 -11.99 -6.43
CA SER A 240 -7.08 -13.13 -5.88
C SER A 240 -6.83 -13.04 -4.36
N TRP A 241 -7.36 -12.04 -3.66
CA TRP A 241 -7.15 -11.79 -2.23
C TRP A 241 -7.65 -12.91 -1.29
N TYR A 242 -8.45 -13.86 -1.79
CA TYR A 242 -8.84 -15.05 -1.04
C TYR A 242 -7.80 -16.16 -1.19
N ASN A 243 -7.15 -16.53 -0.08
CA ASN A 243 -6.21 -17.63 0.00
C ASN A 243 -6.98 -18.97 -0.12
N ASP A 244 -6.78 -19.65 -1.24
CA ASP A 244 -7.32 -20.99 -1.53
C ASP A 244 -6.36 -22.12 -1.10
N GLY A 245 -5.20 -21.76 -0.52
CA GLY A 245 -4.17 -22.69 -0.11
C GLY A 245 -3.31 -23.24 -1.25
N THR A 246 -3.41 -22.69 -2.47
CA THR A 246 -2.49 -23.02 -3.55
C THR A 246 -1.26 -22.12 -3.50
N GLU A 247 -0.08 -22.73 -3.65
CA GLU A 247 1.17 -21.99 -3.78
C GLU A 247 1.15 -21.23 -5.10
N ARG A 248 1.16 -19.90 -5.00
CA ARG A 248 1.11 -19.02 -6.17
C ARG A 248 2.51 -18.71 -6.64
N THR A 249 2.67 -18.58 -7.95
CA THR A 249 3.93 -18.22 -8.59
C THR A 249 3.87 -16.83 -9.19
N VAL A 250 5.02 -16.20 -9.28
CA VAL A 250 5.31 -15.04 -10.14
C VAL A 250 6.26 -15.49 -11.24
N GLU A 251 6.29 -14.76 -12.34
CA GLU A 251 7.21 -15.01 -13.45
C GLU A 251 8.36 -14.01 -13.38
N LEU A 252 9.59 -14.50 -13.28
CA LEU A 252 10.81 -13.69 -13.39
C LEU A 252 11.14 -13.56 -14.87
N GLU A 253 10.76 -12.45 -15.51
CA GLU A 253 10.94 -12.23 -16.94
C GLU A 253 12.26 -11.49 -17.22
N VAL A 254 13.11 -12.07 -18.07
CA VAL A 254 14.38 -11.48 -18.49
C VAL A 254 14.19 -10.64 -19.74
N VAL A 255 14.64 -9.39 -19.69
CA VAL A 255 14.59 -8.43 -20.81
C VAL A 255 15.97 -7.84 -21.08
N ARG A 256 16.22 -7.36 -22.30
CA ARG A 256 17.45 -6.62 -22.64
C ARG A 256 17.27 -5.14 -22.36
N LEU A 257 18.22 -4.53 -21.66
CA LEU A 257 18.19 -3.09 -21.34
C LEU A 257 18.54 -2.19 -22.53
N THR A 258 18.96 -2.76 -23.66
CA THR A 258 19.11 -2.01 -24.92
C THR A 258 17.77 -1.71 -25.60
N ASP A 259 16.72 -2.41 -25.22
CA ASP A 259 15.34 -2.20 -25.65
C ASP A 259 14.54 -1.56 -24.51
N ASP A 260 13.32 -1.10 -24.79
CA ASP A 260 12.41 -0.61 -23.75
C ASP A 260 11.98 -1.80 -22.85
N PRO A 261 12.36 -1.83 -21.56
CA PRO A 261 12.09 -2.96 -20.67
C PRO A 261 10.61 -3.12 -20.32
N ASP A 262 9.76 -2.13 -20.62
CA ASP A 262 8.30 -2.24 -20.47
C ASP A 262 7.69 -2.97 -21.68
N LEU A 263 8.08 -2.54 -22.87
CA LEU A 263 7.42 -2.95 -24.12
C LEU A 263 8.00 -4.22 -24.75
N THR A 264 9.24 -4.58 -24.41
CA THR A 264 9.89 -5.75 -25.00
C THR A 264 9.32 -7.07 -24.47
N GLY A 265 9.34 -8.09 -25.31
CA GLY A 265 9.02 -9.45 -24.90
C GLY A 265 10.15 -10.06 -24.07
N ALA A 266 9.78 -10.94 -23.12
CA ALA A 266 10.75 -11.69 -22.33
C ALA A 266 11.62 -12.60 -23.23
N LEU A 267 12.93 -12.60 -22.99
CA LEU A 267 13.90 -13.48 -23.65
C LEU A 267 13.93 -14.86 -23.02
N ALA A 268 13.77 -14.89 -21.70
CA ALA A 268 13.65 -16.08 -20.88
C ALA A 268 12.72 -15.76 -19.70
N SER A 269 12.15 -16.81 -19.10
CA SER A 269 11.41 -16.68 -17.86
C SER A 269 11.55 -17.92 -17.00
N ILE A 270 11.40 -17.73 -15.70
CA ILE A 270 11.40 -18.80 -14.70
C ILE A 270 10.38 -18.46 -13.60
N GLU A 271 9.65 -19.46 -13.12
CA GLU A 271 8.68 -19.28 -12.04
C GLU A 271 9.38 -19.17 -10.69
N ALA A 272 8.85 -18.31 -9.82
CA ALA A 272 9.29 -18.20 -8.43
C ALA A 272 8.09 -18.04 -7.48
N PRO A 273 8.22 -18.29 -6.17
CA PRO A 273 7.11 -18.16 -5.23
C PRO A 273 6.60 -16.71 -5.13
N ALA A 274 5.29 -16.50 -5.28
CA ALA A 274 4.68 -15.16 -5.32
C ALA A 274 4.66 -14.42 -3.99
N SER A 275 4.88 -15.12 -2.88
CA SER A 275 4.96 -14.53 -1.53
C SER A 275 6.39 -14.29 -1.05
N ALA A 276 7.38 -14.52 -1.89
CA ALA A 276 8.78 -14.28 -1.56
C ALA A 276 9.15 -12.80 -1.67
N GLN A 277 10.11 -12.38 -0.84
CA GLN A 277 10.91 -11.17 -1.05
C GLN A 277 12.09 -11.53 -1.95
N PHE A 278 12.41 -10.67 -2.91
CA PHE A 278 13.46 -10.92 -3.89
C PHE A 278 14.65 -10.01 -3.64
N HIS A 279 15.86 -10.58 -3.62
CA HIS A 279 17.09 -9.84 -3.38
C HIS A 279 18.17 -10.27 -4.37
N GLN A 280 18.86 -9.30 -4.96
CA GLN A 280 20.01 -9.57 -5.81
C GLN A 280 21.30 -9.67 -4.99
N ALA A 281 22.10 -10.71 -5.24
CA ALA A 281 23.45 -10.87 -4.71
C ALA A 281 24.39 -11.28 -5.85
N GLY A 282 25.07 -10.29 -6.45
CA GLY A 282 25.86 -10.49 -7.66
C GLY A 282 25.00 -10.97 -8.84
N ASP A 283 25.38 -12.10 -9.42
CA ASP A 283 24.66 -12.76 -10.52
C ASP A 283 23.55 -13.72 -10.02
N LEU A 284 23.23 -13.70 -8.72
CA LEU A 284 22.18 -14.51 -8.12
C LEU A 284 20.98 -13.66 -7.74
N LEU A 285 19.79 -14.25 -7.88
CA LEU A 285 18.53 -13.71 -7.36
C LEU A 285 18.03 -14.67 -6.28
N VAL A 286 17.78 -14.16 -5.08
CA VAL A 286 17.40 -14.96 -3.92
C VAL A 286 15.98 -14.61 -3.51
N ALA A 287 15.11 -15.61 -3.51
CA ALA A 287 13.73 -15.52 -3.05
C ALA A 287 13.63 -16.02 -1.60
N VAL A 288 13.17 -15.16 -0.70
CA VAL A 288 12.99 -15.44 0.73
C VAL A 288 11.50 -15.45 1.06
N GLN A 289 10.97 -16.62 1.40
CA GLN A 289 9.56 -16.82 1.70
C GLN A 289 9.36 -17.22 3.16
N TYR A 290 8.52 -16.49 3.89
CA TYR A 290 8.15 -16.80 5.27
C TYR A 290 6.79 -17.49 5.31
N GLU A 291 6.72 -18.68 5.89
CA GLU A 291 5.48 -19.43 6.14
C GLU A 291 5.20 -19.47 7.65
N TYR A 292 4.02 -19.00 8.06
CA TYR A 292 3.58 -19.09 9.45
C TYR A 292 3.17 -20.51 9.79
N VAL A 293 3.84 -21.14 10.77
CA VAL A 293 3.59 -22.54 11.14
C VAL A 293 2.87 -22.70 12.49
N GLY A 294 2.84 -21.67 13.32
CA GLY A 294 2.14 -21.69 14.62
C GLY A 294 2.70 -20.68 15.62
N GLY A 295 2.32 -20.83 16.90
CA GLY A 295 2.80 -19.97 17.99
C GLY A 295 1.72 -19.06 18.58
N ASP A 296 2.05 -18.48 19.73
CA ASP A 296 1.22 -17.51 20.45
C ASP A 296 2.01 -16.22 20.59
N TYR A 297 1.34 -15.06 20.42
CA TYR A 297 1.99 -13.77 20.61
C TYR A 297 2.77 -13.69 21.94
N PRO A 298 4.03 -13.24 21.95
CA PRO A 298 4.78 -12.66 20.83
C PRO A 298 5.65 -13.67 20.03
N ASP A 299 5.63 -14.94 20.40
CA ASP A 299 6.52 -15.99 19.92
C ASP A 299 5.84 -16.79 18.80
N TYR A 300 5.79 -16.20 17.61
CA TYR A 300 5.29 -16.86 16.40
C TYR A 300 6.40 -17.69 15.75
N ASP A 301 6.07 -18.92 15.39
CA ASP A 301 6.95 -19.85 14.69
C ASP A 301 6.76 -19.68 13.18
N TYR A 302 7.88 -19.58 12.46
CA TYR A 302 7.91 -19.49 11.00
C TYR A 302 8.89 -20.51 10.41
N ASP A 303 8.50 -21.11 9.29
CA ASP A 303 9.44 -21.79 8.39
C ASP A 303 9.81 -20.82 7.27
N THR A 304 11.11 -20.57 7.10
CA THR A 304 11.64 -19.70 6.05
C THR A 304 12.27 -20.53 4.96
N THR A 305 11.73 -20.42 3.74
CA THR A 305 12.28 -21.03 2.54
C THR A 305 13.14 -20.00 1.81
N VAL A 306 14.42 -20.34 1.60
CA VAL A 306 15.34 -19.55 0.78
C VAL A 306 15.61 -20.32 -0.50
N THR A 307 15.26 -19.72 -1.64
CA THR A 307 15.48 -20.28 -2.98
C THR A 307 16.42 -19.39 -3.76
N VAL A 308 17.46 -19.96 -4.35
CA VAL A 308 18.51 -19.26 -5.10
C VAL A 308 18.32 -19.55 -6.58
N PHE A 309 18.23 -18.49 -7.38
CA PHE A 309 18.21 -18.53 -8.84
C PHE A 309 19.53 -18.02 -9.39
N ASP A 310 20.12 -18.76 -10.32
CA ASP A 310 21.36 -18.41 -11.01
C ASP A 310 21.05 -17.66 -12.32
N PHE A 311 21.48 -16.40 -12.37
CA PHE A 311 21.37 -15.50 -13.52
C PHE A 311 22.75 -15.19 -14.14
N SER A 312 23.77 -16.03 -13.91
CA SER A 312 25.09 -15.87 -14.57
C SER A 312 25.02 -16.03 -16.10
N ASP A 313 23.98 -16.70 -16.61
CA ASP A 313 23.52 -16.64 -18.00
C ASP A 313 22.05 -16.21 -18.02
N PRO A 314 21.73 -14.89 -18.07
CA PRO A 314 20.36 -14.39 -17.97
C PRO A 314 19.42 -14.91 -19.07
N GLU A 315 19.94 -15.33 -20.23
CA GLU A 315 19.09 -15.93 -21.27
C GLU A 315 18.70 -17.39 -20.97
N ASN A 316 19.29 -18.01 -19.94
CA ASN A 316 18.99 -19.37 -19.48
C ASN A 316 19.00 -19.46 -17.93
N PRO A 317 18.12 -18.71 -17.24
CA PRO A 317 18.10 -18.71 -15.78
C PRO A 317 17.71 -20.08 -15.23
N THR A 318 18.26 -20.45 -14.07
CA THR A 318 17.95 -21.75 -13.43
C THR A 318 17.76 -21.60 -11.92
N GLU A 319 16.86 -22.39 -11.34
CA GLU A 319 16.85 -22.59 -9.89
C GLU A 319 18.10 -23.39 -9.51
N ALA A 320 18.98 -22.77 -8.71
CA ALA A 320 20.26 -23.33 -8.34
C ALA A 320 20.16 -24.23 -7.10
N GLY A 321 19.51 -23.75 -6.04
CA GLY A 321 19.40 -24.49 -4.80
C GLY A 321 18.41 -23.84 -3.84
N SER A 322 17.97 -24.60 -2.86
CA SER A 322 17.06 -24.11 -1.83
C SER A 322 17.27 -24.81 -0.49
N PHE A 323 16.89 -24.14 0.58
CA PHE A 323 16.81 -24.73 1.91
C PHE A 323 15.68 -24.10 2.73
N VAL A 324 15.23 -24.84 3.75
CA VAL A 324 14.21 -24.37 4.70
C VAL A 324 14.84 -24.28 6.08
N THR A 325 14.53 -23.23 6.84
CA THR A 325 15.04 -23.03 8.21
C THR A 325 14.02 -22.31 9.10
N ASP A 326 14.07 -22.61 10.39
CA ASP A 326 13.34 -21.95 11.48
C ASP A 326 14.17 -20.84 12.18
N GLN A 327 15.40 -20.59 11.74
CA GLN A 327 16.33 -19.62 12.35
C GLN A 327 16.15 -18.21 11.82
N LEU A 328 15.52 -18.06 10.65
CA LEU A 328 15.22 -16.77 10.05
C LEU A 328 13.75 -16.50 10.27
N VAL A 329 13.42 -15.39 10.94
CA VAL A 329 12.06 -14.95 11.20
C VAL A 329 11.86 -13.52 10.69
N PRO A 330 10.61 -13.14 10.32
CA PRO A 330 10.32 -11.76 9.93
C PRO A 330 10.47 -10.82 11.13
N SER A 331 11.14 -9.67 10.91
CA SER A 331 11.53 -8.76 11.99
C SER A 331 10.40 -8.06 12.75
N TYR A 332 9.23 -7.92 12.13
CA TYR A 332 8.04 -7.42 12.80
C TYR A 332 7.14 -8.61 13.14
N GLY A 333 7.29 -9.11 14.37
CA GLY A 333 6.50 -10.20 14.90
C GLY A 333 4.99 -9.94 14.78
N GLY A 334 4.37 -10.57 13.78
CA GLY A 334 2.98 -11.03 13.72
C GLY A 334 1.82 -10.09 14.05
N TYR A 335 2.00 -8.77 14.16
CA TYR A 335 0.84 -7.87 14.07
C TYR A 335 0.59 -7.62 12.59
N TYR A 336 -0.38 -8.32 11.99
CA TYR A 336 -0.81 -8.25 10.57
C TYR A 336 0.08 -8.89 9.50
N TYR A 337 1.01 -9.81 9.80
CA TYR A 337 1.57 -10.64 8.73
C TYR A 337 0.52 -11.70 8.33
N TYR A 338 -0.62 -11.24 7.81
CA TYR A 338 -1.44 -12.04 6.93
C TYR A 338 -0.60 -12.22 5.66
N GLY A 339 0.27 -13.22 5.70
CA GLY A 339 0.84 -13.81 4.50
C GLY A 339 -0.32 -14.06 3.53
N SER A 340 -0.21 -13.44 2.36
CA SER A 340 -1.27 -13.20 1.39
C SER A 340 -2.36 -12.20 1.83
N SER A 341 -2.40 -11.07 1.12
CA SER A 341 -3.57 -10.23 0.79
C SER A 341 -4.04 -9.05 1.65
N MET A 342 -3.33 -8.58 2.68
CA MET A 342 -3.81 -7.40 3.43
C MET A 342 -2.72 -6.44 3.91
N ALA A 343 -2.53 -5.33 3.18
CA ALA A 343 -2.46 -3.96 3.74
C ALA A 343 -2.35 -2.93 2.60
N ASP A 344 -3.39 -2.12 2.45
CA ASP A 344 -3.66 -1.21 1.35
C ASP A 344 -2.79 0.06 1.33
N ASP A 345 -2.23 0.36 0.15
CA ASP A 345 -2.32 1.65 -0.59
C ASP A 345 -1.56 1.59 -1.93
N CYS A 346 -0.78 0.53 -2.21
CA CYS A 346 -0.45 0.18 -3.59
C CYS A 346 -1.20 -1.07 -4.03
N PHE A 347 -2.37 -0.88 -4.64
CA PHE A 347 -3.25 -1.92 -5.19
C PHE A 347 -2.58 -2.87 -6.21
N ASP A 348 -1.36 -2.59 -6.65
CA ASP A 348 -0.65 -3.34 -7.69
C ASP A 348 0.83 -3.68 -7.33
N CYS A 349 1.39 -3.24 -6.20
CA CYS A 349 2.83 -3.37 -5.91
C CYS A 349 3.22 -4.64 -5.12
N GLY A 350 2.30 -5.58 -4.88
CA GLY A 350 2.61 -6.85 -4.19
C GLY A 350 3.08 -6.74 -2.73
N GLY A 351 3.10 -5.55 -2.12
CA GLY A 351 3.56 -5.29 -0.75
C GLY A 351 2.52 -4.54 0.09
N GLY A 352 2.35 -4.97 1.34
CA GLY A 352 1.42 -4.37 2.29
C GLY A 352 1.94 -3.07 2.92
N TYR A 353 1.04 -2.14 3.23
CA TYR A 353 1.28 -0.97 4.08
C TYR A 353 1.80 -1.39 5.46
N TRP A 354 2.94 -0.83 5.88
CA TRP A 354 3.43 -0.97 7.24
C TRP A 354 3.80 0.38 7.83
N TYR A 355 3.04 0.80 8.85
CA TYR A 355 3.46 1.84 9.79
C TYR A 355 4.63 1.28 10.63
N GLY A 356 5.84 1.37 10.07
CA GLY A 356 7.08 0.91 10.69
C GLY A 356 8.07 0.44 9.64
N GLY A 357 8.90 1.36 9.14
CA GLY A 357 10.14 1.10 8.40
C GLY A 357 10.05 0.18 7.18
N SER A 358 10.10 0.76 5.98
CA SER A 358 10.30 0.08 4.69
C SER A 358 11.66 -0.63 4.53
N GLY A 359 12.34 -0.99 5.61
CA GLY A 359 13.58 -1.76 5.53
C GLY A 359 13.27 -3.24 5.64
N SER A 360 13.46 -4.00 4.57
CA SER A 360 13.75 -5.43 4.76
C SER A 360 14.99 -5.50 5.67
N ASP A 361 14.90 -6.22 6.77
CA ASP A 361 16.06 -6.55 7.62
C ASP A 361 16.95 -7.63 6.93
N ILE A 362 17.03 -7.54 5.59
CA ILE A 362 17.79 -8.38 4.67
C ILE A 362 18.61 -7.42 3.82
N PHE A 363 19.93 -7.54 3.88
CA PHE A 363 20.87 -6.66 3.24
C PHE A 363 21.77 -7.47 2.32
N PRO A 364 21.70 -7.29 0.99
CA PRO A 364 22.59 -7.97 0.08
C PRO A 364 24.02 -7.44 0.21
N ILE A 365 24.98 -8.36 0.13
CA ILE A 365 26.41 -8.11 -0.07
C ILE A 365 26.89 -9.06 -1.19
N ASP A 366 28.04 -8.81 -1.80
CA ASP A 366 28.52 -9.47 -3.03
C ASP A 366 28.08 -10.95 -3.21
N ASP A 367 28.51 -11.84 -2.30
CA ASP A 367 28.25 -13.29 -2.37
C ASP A 367 27.36 -13.80 -1.20
N ALA A 368 26.56 -12.94 -0.58
CA ALA A 368 25.73 -13.34 0.58
C ALA A 368 24.54 -12.41 0.84
N LEU A 369 23.56 -12.92 1.60
CA LEU A 369 22.53 -12.08 2.22
C LEU A 369 22.75 -12.00 3.73
N VAL A 370 22.68 -10.79 4.27
CA VAL A 370 22.80 -10.50 5.71
C VAL A 370 21.41 -10.27 6.28
N PHE A 371 21.03 -11.05 7.28
CA PHE A 371 19.76 -10.96 7.98
C PHE A 371 19.96 -10.34 9.36
N LEU A 372 19.19 -9.31 9.69
CA LEU A 372 19.11 -8.74 11.02
C LEU A 372 17.92 -9.36 11.78
N GLN A 373 18.22 -10.23 12.75
CA GLN A 373 17.20 -10.94 13.52
C GLN A 373 16.96 -10.20 14.83
N ARG A 374 15.77 -9.62 15.01
CA ARG A 374 15.43 -8.81 16.19
C ARG A 374 14.72 -9.64 17.24
N HIS A 375 15.18 -9.52 18.48
CA HIS A 375 14.59 -10.21 19.64
C HIS A 375 14.02 -9.19 20.62
N GLN A 376 12.74 -9.33 20.96
CA GLN A 376 12.07 -8.47 21.92
C GLN A 376 12.50 -8.84 23.34
N GLU A 377 13.05 -7.86 24.05
CA GLU A 377 13.54 -8.02 25.41
C GLU A 377 12.68 -7.19 26.37
N ARG A 378 12.51 -7.69 27.60
CA ARG A 378 11.86 -6.93 28.67
C ARG A 378 12.45 -7.21 30.03
N GLU A 379 12.49 -6.16 30.85
CA GLU A 379 12.90 -6.23 32.25
C GLU A 379 11.85 -5.53 33.11
N LEU A 380 11.42 -6.18 34.19
CA LEU A 380 10.56 -5.55 35.18
C LEU A 380 11.39 -4.54 35.97
N GLU A 381 11.07 -3.25 35.83
CA GLU A 381 11.75 -2.18 36.55
C GLU A 381 11.21 -2.05 37.99
N GLY A 382 9.91 -2.30 38.18
CA GLY A 382 9.26 -2.19 39.49
C GLY A 382 7.75 -1.98 39.38
N THR A 383 7.12 -1.58 40.48
CA THR A 383 5.72 -1.14 40.50
C THR A 383 5.67 0.38 40.46
N ASN A 384 5.09 0.94 39.39
CA ASN A 384 4.89 2.37 39.28
C ASN A 384 3.51 2.76 39.83
N HIS A 385 3.51 3.69 40.78
CA HIS A 385 2.32 4.37 41.28
C HIS A 385 2.11 5.64 40.48
N VAL A 386 1.00 5.73 39.74
CA VAL A 386 0.68 6.90 38.91
C VAL A 386 -0.61 7.54 39.37
N CYS A 387 -0.59 8.87 39.50
CA CYS A 387 -1.76 9.70 39.78
C CYS A 387 -1.93 10.74 38.67
N ASN A 388 -3.06 10.68 37.97
CA ASN A 388 -3.45 11.71 37.01
C ASN A 388 -4.51 12.63 37.63
N THR A 389 -4.23 13.92 37.69
CA THR A 389 -5.12 14.94 38.24
C THR A 389 -5.61 15.88 37.14
N TYR A 390 -6.93 15.99 36.99
CA TYR A 390 -7.57 16.83 35.97
C TYR A 390 -8.58 17.78 36.61
N PRO A 391 -8.87 18.95 36.01
CA PRO A 391 -9.99 19.77 36.45
C PRO A 391 -11.31 19.02 36.26
N THR A 392 -12.27 19.20 37.17
CA THR A 392 -13.59 18.57 37.08
C THR A 392 -14.45 19.12 35.94
N ASN A 393 -14.17 20.35 35.49
CA ASN A 393 -14.84 21.02 34.38
C ASN A 393 -13.92 21.13 33.13
N ARG A 394 -13.60 19.98 32.52
CA ARG A 394 -12.63 19.86 31.41
C ARG A 394 -13.21 19.92 29.99
N TYR A 395 -14.54 19.99 29.86
CA TYR A 395 -15.20 19.97 28.57
C TYR A 395 -15.29 21.40 28.05
N GLY A 396 -14.68 21.69 26.90
CA GLY A 396 -14.58 23.03 26.30
C GLY A 396 -15.93 23.68 25.94
N CYS A 397 -15.91 24.72 25.10
CA CYS A 397 -17.10 25.49 24.72
C CYS A 397 -18.17 24.76 23.87
N TYR A 398 -18.22 23.43 23.89
CA TYR A 398 -19.27 22.61 23.25
C TYR A 398 -20.61 22.67 24.01
N GLN A 399 -20.97 23.85 24.51
CA GLN A 399 -22.26 24.09 25.13
C GLN A 399 -23.11 24.84 24.11
N LEU A 400 -24.27 24.26 23.78
CA LEU A 400 -25.31 24.96 23.03
C LEU A 400 -26.12 25.81 24.01
N ASP A 401 -26.47 27.02 23.61
CA ASP A 401 -27.40 27.85 24.37
C ASP A 401 -28.82 27.24 24.40
N GLU A 402 -29.76 27.87 25.11
CA GLU A 402 -31.16 27.39 25.19
C GLU A 402 -31.89 27.34 23.83
N ARG A 403 -31.27 27.84 22.74
CA ARG A 403 -31.78 27.86 21.37
C ARG A 403 -31.07 26.84 20.46
N GLY A 404 -30.04 26.14 20.94
CA GLY A 404 -29.28 25.18 20.16
C GLY A 404 -28.14 25.81 19.36
N GLU A 405 -27.69 27.02 19.69
CA GLU A 405 -26.57 27.72 19.03
C GLU A 405 -25.29 27.61 19.88
N GLU A 406 -24.12 27.51 19.24
CA GLU A 406 -22.83 27.42 19.96
C GLU A 406 -22.53 28.70 20.77
N VAL A 407 -22.10 28.51 22.02
CA VAL A 407 -21.65 29.63 22.88
C VAL A 407 -20.26 30.09 22.44
N THR A 408 -20.18 31.30 21.88
CA THR A 408 -18.95 31.88 21.31
C THR A 408 -18.02 32.55 22.34
N ASP A 409 -18.53 32.90 23.53
CA ASP A 409 -17.76 33.47 24.65
C ASP A 409 -17.83 32.53 25.86
N CYS A 410 -16.77 31.77 26.13
CA CYS A 410 -16.76 30.81 27.24
C CYS A 410 -15.38 30.64 27.89
N SER A 411 -15.34 30.09 29.10
CA SER A 411 -14.12 29.77 29.83
C SER A 411 -14.18 28.39 30.46
N TRP A 412 -13.12 27.60 30.32
CA TRP A 412 -13.01 26.24 30.86
C TRP A 412 -11.60 25.98 31.38
N TYR A 413 -11.46 24.98 32.25
CA TYR A 413 -10.14 24.54 32.70
C TYR A 413 -9.63 23.43 31.78
N SER A 414 -8.38 23.53 31.37
CA SER A 414 -7.69 22.55 30.52
C SER A 414 -6.38 22.10 31.17
N GLY A 415 -5.75 21.08 30.62
CA GLY A 415 -4.52 20.49 31.14
C GLY A 415 -4.75 19.45 32.23
N GLY A 416 -3.66 19.04 32.86
CA GLY A 416 -3.62 17.99 33.88
C GLY A 416 -2.24 17.86 34.49
N ILE A 417 -2.19 17.29 35.70
CA ILE A 417 -0.95 16.99 36.42
C ILE A 417 -0.80 15.48 36.46
N TYR A 418 0.33 15.01 35.94
CA TYR A 418 0.76 13.62 35.99
C TYR A 418 1.81 13.48 37.09
N CYS A 419 1.59 12.60 38.04
CA CYS A 419 2.54 12.26 39.09
C CYS A 419 2.88 10.78 39.04
N SER A 420 4.16 10.43 39.19
CA SER A 420 4.64 9.04 39.18
C SER A 420 5.67 8.76 40.28
N SER A 421 5.66 7.53 40.80
CA SER A 421 6.61 7.02 41.78
C SER A 421 6.91 5.53 41.51
N LEU A 422 8.16 5.21 41.21
CA LEU A 422 8.62 3.83 41.02
C LEU A 422 9.07 3.23 42.36
N ASP A 423 8.52 2.07 42.75
CA ASP A 423 8.86 1.34 43.97
C ASP A 423 8.84 2.18 45.27
N GLY A 424 7.94 3.17 45.32
CA GLY A 424 7.81 4.07 46.47
C GLY A 424 8.94 5.10 46.61
N ALA A 425 9.72 5.33 45.55
CA ALA A 425 10.61 6.48 45.44
C ALA A 425 9.84 7.81 45.56
N PRO A 426 10.50 8.94 45.84
CA PRO A 426 9.83 10.25 45.88
C PRO A 426 9.04 10.50 44.59
N GLU A 427 7.77 10.90 44.75
CA GLU A 427 6.88 11.21 43.63
C GLU A 427 7.41 12.40 42.83
N THR A 428 7.46 12.24 41.51
CA THR A 428 7.78 13.32 40.56
C THR A 428 6.52 13.67 39.79
N CYS A 429 6.17 14.96 39.76
CA CYS A 429 4.98 15.46 39.09
C CYS A 429 5.34 16.43 37.97
N SER A 430 4.63 16.34 36.86
CA SER A 430 4.74 17.21 35.68
C SER A 430 3.37 17.59 35.14
N GLY A 431 3.31 18.72 34.42
CA GLY A 431 2.08 19.28 33.87
C GLY A 431 1.48 20.39 34.73
N GLU A 432 0.48 21.05 34.17
CA GLU A 432 -0.18 22.19 34.80
C GLU A 432 -1.67 22.22 34.43
N ILE A 433 -2.44 22.97 35.22
CA ILE A 433 -3.83 23.28 34.92
C ILE A 433 -3.89 24.72 34.47
N GLN A 434 -4.60 24.97 33.38
CA GLN A 434 -4.76 26.29 32.79
C GLN A 434 -6.23 26.68 32.74
N LEU A 435 -6.52 27.98 32.82
CA LEU A 435 -7.83 28.54 32.51
C LEU A 435 -7.80 29.04 31.06
N CYS A 436 -8.57 28.38 30.20
CA CYS A 436 -8.72 28.75 28.81
C CYS A 436 -9.98 29.62 28.62
N THR A 437 -9.86 30.68 27.82
CA THR A 437 -10.96 31.57 27.43
C THR A 437 -11.03 31.71 25.92
N GLN A 438 -12.23 31.57 25.36
CA GLN A 438 -12.53 31.79 23.94
C GLN A 438 -13.58 32.89 23.80
N GLY A 439 -13.34 33.83 22.88
CA GLY A 439 -14.27 34.91 22.51
C GLY A 439 -14.13 35.33 21.05
N GLU A 440 -14.85 36.39 20.59
CA GLU A 440 -14.86 36.90 19.19
C GLU A 440 -13.45 37.12 18.60
N GLY A 441 -12.82 36.04 18.12
CA GLY A 441 -11.49 36.02 17.52
C GLY A 441 -10.30 35.96 18.51
N SER A 442 -10.51 35.67 19.80
CA SER A 442 -9.40 35.55 20.78
C SER A 442 -9.46 34.24 21.56
N TYR A 443 -8.35 33.51 21.58
CA TYR A 443 -8.12 32.32 22.41
C TYR A 443 -6.91 32.57 23.31
N SER A 444 -7.04 32.31 24.61
CA SER A 444 -5.90 32.36 25.55
C SER A 444 -6.06 31.33 26.66
N CYS A 445 -4.97 30.66 27.03
CA CYS A 445 -4.90 29.77 28.19
C CYS A 445 -3.78 30.23 29.10
N GLU A 446 -4.09 30.45 30.38
CA GLU A 446 -3.12 30.90 31.37
C GLU A 446 -3.03 29.88 32.52
N PRO A 447 -1.83 29.50 32.97
CA PRO A 447 -1.66 28.61 34.12
C PRO A 447 -2.34 29.18 35.37
N VAL A 448 -3.00 28.30 36.12
CA VAL A 448 -3.67 28.64 37.38
C VAL A 448 -3.12 27.82 38.53
N ASP A 449 -3.20 28.38 39.74
CA ASP A 449 -2.85 27.65 40.95
C ASP A 449 -3.85 26.49 41.15
N VAL A 450 -3.35 25.25 41.04
CA VAL A 450 -4.16 24.02 41.16
C VAL A 450 -4.96 23.98 42.46
N SER A 451 -4.47 24.59 43.56
CA SER A 451 -5.17 24.62 44.84
C SER A 451 -6.47 25.44 44.81
N THR A 452 -6.67 26.23 43.76
CA THR A 452 -7.84 27.08 43.54
C THR A 452 -8.86 26.47 42.57
N VAL A 453 -8.53 25.35 41.94
CA VAL A 453 -9.38 24.66 40.96
C VAL A 453 -9.95 23.39 41.59
N GLU A 454 -11.21 23.09 41.31
CA GLU A 454 -11.78 21.79 41.68
C GLU A 454 -11.22 20.72 40.73
N THR A 455 -10.48 19.76 41.30
CA THR A 455 -9.82 18.70 40.55
C THR A 455 -10.29 17.32 40.97
N GLN A 456 -10.20 16.38 40.04
CA GLN A 456 -10.36 14.95 40.28
C GLN A 456 -9.05 14.24 39.98
N SER A 457 -8.66 13.32 40.87
CA SER A 457 -7.44 12.52 40.71
C SER A 457 -7.80 11.05 40.56
N TYR A 458 -7.17 10.41 39.58
CA TYR A 458 -7.25 8.97 39.35
C TYR A 458 -5.87 8.36 39.54
N CYS A 459 -5.73 7.53 40.57
CA CYS A 459 -4.46 6.88 40.91
C CYS A 459 -4.57 5.37 40.76
N TYR A 460 -3.53 4.74 40.22
CA TYR A 460 -3.44 3.30 40.04
C TYR A 460 -1.98 2.84 40.05
N ASP A 461 -1.78 1.58 40.38
CA ASP A 461 -0.49 0.90 40.35
C ASP A 461 -0.43 -0.02 39.12
N TYR A 462 0.72 -0.09 38.46
CA TYR A 462 0.99 -1.10 37.45
C TYR A 462 2.45 -1.54 37.47
N GLU A 463 2.71 -2.76 37.02
CA GLU A 463 4.08 -3.24 36.79
C GLU A 463 4.69 -2.49 35.61
N GLN A 464 5.77 -1.76 35.86
CA GLN A 464 6.50 -1.05 34.83
C GLN A 464 7.62 -1.93 34.29
N TYR A 465 7.62 -2.13 32.98
CA TYR A 465 8.64 -2.87 32.27
C TYR A 465 9.42 -1.91 31.37
N ARG A 466 10.74 -2.10 31.30
CA ARG A 466 11.56 -1.59 30.22
C ARG A 466 11.48 -2.59 29.07
N TYR A 467 11.28 -2.09 27.85
CA TYR A 467 11.30 -2.88 26.62
C TYR A 467 12.44 -2.39 25.74
N TRP A 468 13.13 -3.31 25.09
CA TRP A 468 14.14 -2.99 24.09
C TRP A 468 14.28 -4.16 23.11
N GLN A 469 15.07 -3.99 22.06
CA GLN A 469 15.38 -5.04 21.12
C GLN A 469 16.86 -5.39 21.20
N SER A 470 17.18 -6.67 21.43
CA SER A 470 18.49 -7.21 21.09
C SER A 470 18.44 -7.73 19.64
N PHE A 471 19.59 -8.03 19.03
CA PHE A 471 19.60 -8.68 17.72
C PHE A 471 20.78 -9.62 17.54
N ASP A 472 20.61 -10.58 16.64
CA ASP A 472 21.71 -11.30 16.03
C ASP A 472 21.79 -10.99 14.52
N VAL A 473 22.95 -11.26 13.93
CA VAL A 473 23.17 -11.14 12.50
C VAL A 473 23.45 -12.53 11.95
N ALA A 474 22.58 -12.97 11.06
CA ALA A 474 22.74 -14.20 10.31
C ALA A 474 23.17 -13.90 8.88
N VAL A 475 23.97 -14.79 8.29
CA VAL A 475 24.47 -14.66 6.93
C VAL A 475 24.15 -15.93 6.17
N VAL A 476 23.49 -15.78 5.02
CA VAL A 476 23.34 -16.83 4.03
C VAL A 476 24.47 -16.67 3.02
N ASP A 477 25.43 -17.59 3.07
CA ASP A 477 26.56 -17.68 2.13
C ASP A 477 26.09 -18.31 0.82
N LEU A 478 26.30 -17.59 -0.29
CA LEU A 478 25.84 -17.95 -1.62
C LEU A 478 26.99 -18.36 -2.57
N ARG A 479 28.23 -18.47 -2.07
CA ARG A 479 29.39 -18.87 -2.90
C ARG A 479 29.22 -20.25 -3.55
N ASP A 480 28.40 -21.12 -2.95
CA ASP A 480 27.87 -22.35 -3.56
C ASP A 480 26.35 -22.23 -3.68
N ALA A 481 25.88 -21.64 -4.80
CA ALA A 481 24.45 -21.42 -5.06
C ALA A 481 23.60 -22.70 -5.05
N GLN A 482 24.22 -23.87 -5.23
CA GLN A 482 23.53 -25.18 -5.20
C GLN A 482 23.34 -25.71 -3.77
N ALA A 483 24.14 -25.20 -2.83
CA ALA A 483 24.11 -25.57 -1.43
C ALA A 483 24.36 -24.33 -0.55
N PRO A 484 23.48 -23.32 -0.61
CA PRO A 484 23.60 -22.12 0.23
C PRO A 484 23.63 -22.53 1.70
N SER A 485 24.41 -21.82 2.50
CA SER A 485 24.61 -22.17 3.92
C SER A 485 24.34 -20.98 4.83
N LEU A 486 23.62 -21.23 5.92
CA LEU A 486 23.26 -20.24 6.93
C LEU A 486 24.19 -20.33 8.15
N ALA A 487 24.68 -19.18 8.61
CA ALA A 487 25.39 -19.07 9.87
C ALA A 487 25.04 -17.77 10.61
N THR A 488 24.80 -17.85 11.92
CA THR A 488 24.83 -16.67 12.79
C THR A 488 26.28 -16.24 13.00
N VAL A 489 26.61 -15.01 12.62
CA VAL A 489 27.98 -14.49 12.62
C VAL A 489 28.22 -13.43 13.69
N TYR A 490 27.15 -12.86 14.24
CA TYR A 490 27.19 -11.89 15.33
C TYR A 490 25.99 -12.06 16.24
N ASP A 491 26.19 -11.91 17.54
CA ASP A 491 25.15 -12.00 18.56
C ASP A 491 25.35 -10.83 19.54
N LEU A 492 24.40 -9.89 19.56
CA LEU A 492 24.43 -8.77 20.48
C LEU A 492 23.94 -9.25 21.85
N PRO A 493 24.69 -8.99 22.95
CA PRO A 493 24.24 -9.39 24.28
C PRO A 493 22.85 -8.83 24.58
N GLN A 494 21.97 -9.65 25.18
CA GLN A 494 20.60 -9.25 25.55
C GLN A 494 20.52 -7.98 26.41
N SER A 495 21.59 -7.61 27.13
CA SER A 495 21.65 -6.38 27.92
C SER A 495 21.83 -5.10 27.10
N ALA A 496 22.24 -5.22 25.83
CA ALA A 496 22.41 -4.12 24.90
C ALA A 496 21.19 -3.98 23.99
N GLU A 497 20.90 -2.75 23.59
CA GLU A 497 19.79 -2.44 22.68
C GLU A 497 20.34 -2.18 21.28
N GLY A 498 19.97 -3.05 20.35
CA GLY A 498 20.26 -2.90 18.94
C GLY A 498 19.51 -1.73 18.33
N THR A 499 20.17 -0.95 17.47
CA THR A 499 19.58 0.26 16.87
C THR A 499 19.50 0.19 15.35
N SER A 500 20.60 -0.02 14.66
CA SER A 500 20.64 -0.10 13.19
C SER A 500 21.70 -1.07 12.68
N LEU A 501 21.52 -1.53 11.43
CA LEU A 501 22.51 -2.22 10.62
C LEU A 501 22.61 -1.50 9.27
N ILE A 502 23.83 -1.24 8.80
CA ILE A 502 24.11 -0.67 7.48
C ILE A 502 25.18 -1.52 6.81
N THR A 503 25.03 -1.81 5.52
CA THR A 503 26.07 -2.47 4.72
C THR A 503 26.78 -1.47 3.80
N GLU A 504 28.09 -1.65 3.63
CA GLU A 504 28.91 -0.90 2.65
C GLU A 504 29.92 -1.88 2.04
N GLY A 505 29.66 -2.30 0.80
CA GLY A 505 30.39 -3.42 0.17
C GLY A 505 30.36 -4.66 1.08
N SER A 506 31.54 -5.21 1.40
CA SER A 506 31.67 -6.35 2.32
C SER A 506 31.77 -5.98 3.80
N SER A 507 31.42 -4.75 4.20
CA SER A 507 31.41 -4.32 5.61
C SER A 507 29.99 -4.27 6.14
N ILE A 508 29.76 -4.93 7.28
CA ILE A 508 28.50 -4.88 8.01
C ILE A 508 28.70 -4.00 9.24
N TRP A 509 27.99 -2.89 9.33
CA TRP A 509 28.06 -1.98 10.47
C TRP A 509 26.86 -2.17 11.37
N VAL A 510 27.11 -2.64 12.59
CA VAL A 510 26.08 -2.81 13.61
C VAL A 510 26.17 -1.69 14.63
N SER A 511 25.01 -1.15 15.02
CA SER A 511 24.90 -0.09 16.01
C SER A 511 24.06 -0.54 17.18
N HIS A 512 24.53 -0.29 18.40
CA HIS A 512 23.79 -0.57 19.61
C HIS A 512 23.98 0.55 20.64
N LYS A 513 23.13 0.57 21.66
CA LYS A 513 23.27 1.45 22.81
C LYS A 513 23.15 0.68 24.11
N GLU A 514 23.87 1.14 25.11
CA GLU A 514 23.88 0.55 26.45
C GLU A 514 23.51 1.60 27.49
N PRO A 515 22.69 1.26 28.51
CA PRO A 515 22.41 2.16 29.61
C PRO A 515 23.69 2.47 30.41
N VAL A 516 23.83 3.71 30.87
CA VAL A 516 24.95 4.13 31.71
C VAL A 516 24.49 5.01 32.86
N GLU A 517 25.11 4.81 34.03
CA GLU A 517 24.95 5.68 35.19
C GLU A 517 25.96 6.82 35.16
N VAL A 518 25.49 8.07 35.29
CA VAL A 518 26.36 9.26 35.39
C VAL A 518 26.38 9.73 36.84
N ALA A 519 27.58 9.72 37.45
CA ALA A 519 27.72 10.03 38.87
C ALA A 519 27.21 11.44 39.21
N GLY A 520 26.18 11.51 40.06
CA GLY A 520 25.56 12.77 40.49
C GLY A 520 24.45 13.27 39.57
N ASP A 521 24.05 12.49 38.57
CA ASP A 521 22.91 12.77 37.71
C ASP A 521 21.98 11.55 37.68
N SER A 522 20.70 11.76 38.00
CA SER A 522 19.70 10.70 38.12
C SER A 522 18.93 10.44 36.83
N ARG A 523 19.23 11.16 35.75
CA ARG A 523 18.60 10.92 34.45
C ARG A 523 19.09 9.61 33.83
N PRO A 524 18.25 8.92 33.05
CA PRO A 524 18.70 7.76 32.27
C PRO A 524 19.64 8.24 31.16
N TYR A 525 20.83 7.68 31.10
CA TYR A 525 21.79 7.93 30.03
C TYR A 525 22.05 6.65 29.24
N VAL A 526 22.39 6.82 27.97
CA VAL A 526 22.85 5.74 27.11
C VAL A 526 24.18 6.10 26.48
N ARG A 527 24.98 5.08 26.16
CA ARG A 527 26.16 5.20 25.30
C ARG A 527 25.90 4.44 24.02
N HIS A 528 26.10 5.12 22.90
CA HIS A 528 26.00 4.50 21.59
C HIS A 528 27.35 3.92 21.17
N PHE A 529 27.30 2.78 20.50
CA PHE A 529 28.44 2.08 19.97
C PHE A 529 28.14 1.65 18.55
N ILE A 530 29.16 1.76 17.70
CA ILE A 530 29.19 1.13 16.39
C ILE A 530 30.26 0.06 16.37
N GLN A 531 30.05 -0.97 15.57
CA GLN A 531 31.01 -2.04 15.38
C GLN A 531 30.94 -2.50 13.93
N ARG A 532 32.11 -2.63 13.29
CA ARG A 532 32.22 -3.18 11.95
C ARG A 532 32.48 -4.67 12.02
N LEU A 533 31.77 -5.45 11.21
CA LEU A 533 32.05 -6.83 10.90
C LEU A 533 32.63 -6.88 9.48
N ASP A 534 33.87 -7.34 9.35
CA ASP A 534 34.53 -7.50 8.06
C ASP A 534 34.09 -8.83 7.42
N ALA A 535 33.22 -8.75 6.42
CA ALA A 535 32.71 -9.89 5.66
C ALA A 535 33.46 -10.12 4.34
N SER A 536 34.65 -9.52 4.14
CA SER A 536 35.49 -9.79 2.97
C SER A 536 35.98 -11.25 2.88
N ASN A 537 35.88 -12.00 3.98
CA ASN A 537 36.06 -13.44 4.03
C ASN A 537 34.92 -14.09 4.83
N LEU A 538 33.92 -14.61 4.13
CA LEU A 538 32.74 -15.23 4.75
C LEU A 538 33.09 -16.46 5.64
N ASP A 539 34.22 -17.13 5.41
CA ASP A 539 34.68 -18.24 6.27
C ASP A 539 35.14 -17.76 7.66
N ASN A 540 35.43 -16.46 7.81
CA ASN A 540 35.92 -15.86 9.04
C ASN A 540 35.58 -14.37 9.07
N ILE A 541 34.30 -14.08 9.34
CA ILE A 541 33.82 -12.71 9.60
C ILE A 541 34.37 -12.25 10.95
N VAL A 542 35.09 -11.12 10.96
CA VAL A 542 35.74 -10.60 12.17
C VAL A 542 35.06 -9.31 12.62
N ALA A 543 34.61 -9.31 13.87
CA ALA A 543 34.12 -8.10 14.52
C ALA A 543 35.28 -7.25 15.05
N ASP A 544 35.33 -5.99 14.65
CA ASP A 544 36.25 -4.99 15.20
C ASP A 544 35.89 -4.67 16.67
N GLN A 545 36.73 -3.91 17.37
CA GLN A 545 36.37 -3.42 18.70
C GLN A 545 35.24 -2.37 18.59
N PRO A 546 34.21 -2.41 19.46
CA PRO A 546 33.16 -1.39 19.49
C PRO A 546 33.74 0.01 19.71
N ILE A 547 33.26 0.99 18.93
CA ILE A 547 33.66 2.39 19.01
C ILE A 547 32.49 3.19 19.57
N ASN A 548 32.72 3.90 20.67
CA ASN A 548 31.71 4.81 21.23
C ASN A 548 31.58 6.06 20.35
N VAL A 549 30.34 6.40 20.00
CA VAL A 549 29.97 7.52 19.12
C VAL A 549 28.80 8.31 19.72
N PRO A 550 28.56 9.57 19.28
CA PRO A 550 27.37 10.32 19.66
C PRO A 550 26.18 9.90 18.78
N GLY A 551 25.22 9.17 19.33
CA GLY A 551 24.00 8.78 18.62
C GLY A 551 24.09 7.53 17.74
N GLN A 552 23.00 7.26 17.02
CA GLN A 552 22.80 6.10 16.15
C GLN A 552 23.46 6.30 14.78
N LEU A 553 24.06 5.27 14.19
CA LEU A 553 24.60 5.33 12.84
C LEU A 553 23.48 5.43 11.80
N VAL A 554 23.58 6.42 10.92
CA VAL A 554 22.62 6.67 9.83
C VAL A 554 23.25 6.57 8.44
N ALA A 555 24.56 6.80 8.30
CA ALA A 555 25.28 6.57 7.04
C ALA A 555 26.78 6.31 7.27
N VAL A 556 27.42 5.67 6.30
CA VAL A 556 28.87 5.40 6.27
C VAL A 556 29.41 5.74 4.88
N ASN A 557 30.62 6.28 4.82
CA ASN A 557 31.42 6.44 3.61
C ASN A 557 32.89 6.13 3.95
N GLY A 558 33.27 4.86 3.82
CA GLY A 558 34.58 4.34 4.20
C GLY A 558 34.91 4.56 5.68
N ASP A 559 35.90 5.41 5.96
CA ASP A 559 36.30 5.76 7.34
C ASP A 559 35.48 6.95 7.92
N VAL A 560 34.58 7.55 7.16
CA VAL A 560 33.70 8.63 7.61
C VAL A 560 32.34 8.06 7.98
N ILE A 561 31.82 8.43 9.15
CA ILE A 561 30.51 8.01 9.65
C ILE A 561 29.63 9.21 9.93
N TYR A 562 28.32 9.02 9.77
CA TYR A 562 27.30 9.99 10.12
C TYR A 562 26.40 9.37 11.18
N THR A 563 26.23 10.09 12.29
CA THR A 563 25.41 9.64 13.41
C THR A 563 24.34 10.66 13.77
N GLN A 564 23.15 10.17 14.09
CA GLN A 564 22.02 10.94 14.56
C GLN A 564 21.91 10.81 16.08
N ASP A 565 22.12 11.92 16.80
CA ASP A 565 22.03 12.00 18.26
C ASP A 565 20.80 12.80 18.70
N THR A 566 20.33 12.51 19.89
CA THR A 566 19.16 13.14 20.49
C THR A 566 19.60 14.14 21.55
N ILE A 567 19.24 15.41 21.36
CA ILE A 567 19.59 16.50 22.26
C ILE A 567 18.37 16.86 23.09
N TRP A 568 18.43 16.51 24.37
CA TRP A 568 17.36 16.75 25.33
C TRP A 568 17.37 18.22 25.78
N GLY A 569 16.42 19.00 25.26
CA GLY A 569 16.10 20.35 25.74
C GLY A 569 15.14 20.34 26.94
N ASP A 570 14.81 21.53 27.44
CA ASP A 570 13.88 21.69 28.58
C ASP A 570 12.42 21.40 28.20
N GLN A 571 12.05 21.60 26.92
CA GLN A 571 10.68 21.41 26.41
C GLN A 571 10.60 20.50 25.17
N VAL A 572 11.64 20.52 24.32
CA VAL A 572 11.67 19.78 23.05
C VAL A 572 12.90 18.90 23.00
N ILE A 573 12.77 17.77 22.34
CA ILE A 573 13.87 16.88 22.01
C ILE A 573 14.34 17.22 20.60
N ASP A 574 15.51 17.85 20.50
CA ASP A 574 16.14 18.18 19.23
C ASP A 574 16.91 16.97 18.68
N VAL A 575 17.15 17.00 17.38
CA VAL A 575 17.99 16.02 16.71
C VAL A 575 19.25 16.70 16.20
N ALA A 576 20.37 15.99 16.30
CA ALA A 576 21.61 16.44 15.71
C ALA A 576 22.23 15.38 14.81
N LEU A 577 22.81 15.87 13.71
CA LEU A 577 23.63 15.08 12.80
C LEU A 577 25.11 15.38 13.06
N ALA A 578 25.89 14.33 13.30
CA ALA A 578 27.33 14.43 13.54
C ALA A 578 28.12 13.67 12.47
N GLU A 579 29.14 14.31 11.91
CA GLU A 579 30.13 13.66 11.06
C GLU A 579 31.38 13.33 11.90
N SER A 580 31.82 12.07 11.86
CA SER A 580 33.05 11.64 12.52
C SER A 580 33.96 10.84 11.61
N VAL A 581 35.27 10.98 11.80
CA VAL A 581 36.28 10.17 11.10
C VAL A 581 36.80 9.08 12.03
N LEU A 582 36.79 7.84 11.55
CA LEU A 582 37.32 6.69 12.24
C LEU A 582 38.82 6.61 12.05
N TYR A 583 39.55 6.57 13.16
CA TYR A 583 41.00 6.42 13.12
C TYR A 583 41.52 5.68 14.35
N ARG A 584 42.20 4.55 14.14
CA ARG A 584 42.83 3.72 15.18
C ARG A 584 41.86 3.34 16.33
N GLY A 585 40.65 2.90 15.98
CA GLY A 585 39.65 2.43 16.93
C GLY A 585 38.99 3.55 17.75
N ARG A 586 38.90 4.76 17.19
CA ARG A 586 38.24 5.92 17.79
C ARG A 586 37.52 6.72 16.71
N ALA A 587 36.38 7.30 17.07
CA ALA A 587 35.71 8.31 16.27
C ALA A 587 36.20 9.72 16.66
N TYR A 588 36.53 10.52 15.67
CA TYR A 588 36.92 11.92 15.83
C TYR A 588 35.85 12.79 15.19
N LEU A 589 35.07 13.50 16.02
CA LEU A 589 34.06 14.45 15.55
C LEU A 589 34.72 15.52 14.68
N ARG A 590 34.22 15.66 13.45
CA ARG A 590 34.70 16.63 12.46
C ARG A 590 33.72 17.80 12.32
N ALA A 591 32.43 17.51 12.17
CA ALA A 591 31.38 18.50 11.97
C ALA A 591 30.08 18.05 12.64
N PHE A 592 29.16 18.97 12.86
CA PHE A 592 27.91 18.73 13.56
C PHE A 592 26.87 19.79 13.17
N HIS A 593 25.62 19.37 12.93
CA HIS A 593 24.46 20.22 12.69
C HIS A 593 23.33 19.87 13.67
N GLN A 594 22.70 20.87 14.27
CA GLN A 594 21.53 20.69 15.14
C GLN A 594 20.28 21.16 14.42
N PHE A 595 19.29 20.29 14.35
CA PHE A 595 17.95 20.58 13.84
C PHE A 595 17.06 20.97 15.03
N GLU A 596 17.03 22.28 15.36
CA GLU A 596 16.24 22.84 16.47
C GLU A 596 14.73 22.73 16.18
N ASP A 597 13.96 22.20 17.13
CA ASP A 597 12.51 22.03 17.04
C ASP A 597 12.02 21.09 15.90
N GLN A 598 12.94 20.31 15.32
CA GLN A 598 12.67 19.40 14.21
C GLN A 598 12.93 17.95 14.60
N GLN A 599 12.19 17.06 13.96
CA GLN A 599 12.46 15.63 13.90
C GLN A 599 13.02 15.26 12.53
N VAL A 600 14.20 14.64 12.51
CA VAL A 600 14.82 14.09 11.30
C VAL A 600 14.24 12.71 11.03
N ASP A 601 13.68 12.52 9.83
CA ASP A 601 13.08 11.27 9.39
C ASP A 601 14.06 10.42 8.56
N THR A 602 14.90 11.04 7.70
CA THR A 602 15.83 10.30 6.81
C THR A 602 17.08 11.12 6.51
N VAL A 603 18.25 10.45 6.46
CA VAL A 603 19.54 11.04 6.09
C VAL A 603 20.17 10.17 5.01
N LEU A 604 20.45 10.74 3.84
CA LEU A 604 21.11 10.05 2.72
C LEU A 604 22.33 10.84 2.24
N LEU A 605 23.33 10.11 1.75
CA LEU A 605 24.50 10.68 1.08
C LEU A 605 24.28 10.58 -0.43
N ASP A 606 24.41 11.67 -1.16
CA ASP A 606 24.21 11.69 -2.61
C ASP A 606 25.47 11.27 -3.39
N GLY A 607 26.63 11.28 -2.74
CA GLY A 607 27.93 10.98 -3.36
C GLY A 607 28.56 12.15 -4.13
N ASP A 608 27.94 13.34 -4.14
CA ASP A 608 28.42 14.56 -4.80
C ASP A 608 28.79 15.67 -3.79
N GLY A 609 29.07 15.28 -2.55
CA GLY A 609 29.46 16.21 -1.48
C GLY A 609 28.27 16.82 -0.74
N HIS A 610 27.05 16.33 -0.95
CA HIS A 610 25.89 16.74 -0.17
C HIS A 610 25.39 15.65 0.78
N ILE A 611 24.75 16.11 1.85
CA ILE A 611 23.93 15.27 2.72
C ILE A 611 22.49 15.74 2.58
N LEU A 612 21.62 14.84 2.17
CA LEU A 612 20.20 15.09 2.02
C LEU A 612 19.48 14.66 3.29
N VAL A 613 18.81 15.60 3.95
CA VAL A 613 18.12 15.37 5.22
C VAL A 613 16.65 15.70 5.06
N SER A 614 15.79 14.68 5.16
CA SER A 614 14.34 14.86 5.27
C SER A 614 13.97 15.03 6.74
N HIS A 615 13.30 16.12 7.07
CA HIS A 615 12.85 16.40 8.43
C HIS A 615 11.56 17.22 8.43
N ARG A 616 10.93 17.30 9.61
CA ARG A 616 9.71 18.07 9.85
C ARG A 616 9.68 18.59 11.26
N MET A 617 8.70 19.43 11.57
CA MET A 617 8.53 19.94 12.92
C MET A 617 8.27 18.78 13.90
N ALA A 618 8.94 18.82 15.06
CA ALA A 618 8.79 17.80 16.08
C ALA A 618 7.32 17.70 16.55
N TRP A 619 6.78 16.47 16.59
CA TRP A 619 5.36 16.21 16.88
C TRP A 619 4.89 16.79 18.23
N GLN A 620 5.81 16.96 19.20
CA GLN A 620 5.51 17.53 20.53
C GLN A 620 5.02 18.98 20.43
N LEU A 621 5.50 19.73 19.44
CA LEU A 621 5.09 21.10 19.18
C LEU A 621 3.78 21.18 18.39
N TRP A 622 3.40 20.13 17.66
CA TRP A 622 2.22 20.11 16.80
C TRP A 622 0.89 20.36 17.54
N TYR A 623 0.79 19.87 18.79
CA TYR A 623 -0.42 20.07 19.60
C TYR A 623 -0.57 21.49 20.16
N GLU A 624 0.53 22.24 20.24
CA GLU A 624 0.54 23.64 20.70
C GLU A 624 0.22 24.63 19.57
N ILE A 625 0.22 24.15 18.31
CA ILE A 625 -0.06 24.96 17.11
C ILE A 625 -1.59 25.06 16.88
N PRO A 626 -2.13 26.28 16.74
CA PRO A 626 -3.53 26.53 16.37
C PRO A 626 -3.93 25.77 15.09
N SER A 627 -5.15 25.24 15.04
CA SER A 627 -5.61 24.38 13.95
C SER A 627 -5.55 25.03 12.56
N ASP A 628 -5.63 26.35 12.49
CA ASP A 628 -5.52 27.18 11.28
C ASP A 628 -4.08 27.32 10.75
N VAL A 629 -3.08 26.96 11.55
CA VAL A 629 -1.65 26.96 11.18
C VAL A 629 -1.13 25.53 10.95
N ARG A 630 -1.91 24.49 11.29
CA ARG A 630 -1.53 23.07 11.13
C ARG A 630 -1.37 22.62 9.68
N GLU A 631 -1.88 23.39 8.71
CA GLU A 631 -1.70 23.12 7.28
C GLU A 631 -0.24 23.32 6.82
N GLU A 632 0.63 23.90 7.65
CA GLU A 632 2.04 24.20 7.32
C GLU A 632 3.07 23.14 7.79
N ASN A 633 2.66 21.97 8.30
CA ASN A 633 3.60 20.91 8.72
C ASN A 633 4.11 20.09 7.52
N PHE A 634 4.78 20.77 6.59
CA PHE A 634 5.42 20.18 5.42
C PHE A 634 6.63 19.34 5.83
N GLN A 635 6.90 18.30 5.05
CA GLN A 635 8.24 17.70 5.05
C GLN A 635 9.20 18.71 4.44
N VAL A 636 10.44 18.76 4.94
CA VAL A 636 11.48 19.67 4.47
C VAL A 636 12.68 18.83 4.05
N LEU A 637 13.13 19.05 2.82
CA LEU A 637 14.44 18.60 2.35
C LEU A 637 15.47 19.69 2.67
N THR A 638 16.37 19.37 3.58
CA THR A 638 17.55 20.18 3.87
C THR A 638 18.78 19.56 3.22
N ILE A 639 19.51 20.37 2.47
CA ILE A 639 20.76 19.97 1.82
C ILE A 639 21.92 20.58 2.61
N LEU A 640 22.81 19.72 3.12
CA LEU A 640 24.00 20.15 3.86
C LEU A 640 25.26 19.94 3.02
N ASP A 641 26.21 20.87 3.13
CA ASP A 641 27.55 20.76 2.57
C ASP A 641 28.41 19.80 3.43
N ALA A 642 28.69 18.60 2.91
CA ALA A 642 29.48 17.57 3.60
C ALA A 642 30.96 17.95 3.78
N ASP A 643 31.47 18.89 2.99
CA ASP A 643 32.87 19.33 3.07
C ASP A 643 33.07 20.50 4.04
N SER A 644 31.99 21.16 4.44
CA SER A 644 32.01 22.26 5.40
C SER A 644 32.43 21.81 6.82
N GLN A 645 32.84 22.76 7.66
CA GLN A 645 33.30 22.44 9.02
C GLN A 645 32.16 22.26 10.02
N ASP A 646 30.96 22.68 9.64
CA ASP A 646 29.78 22.80 10.48
C ASP A 646 28.52 22.21 9.82
N LEU A 647 28.68 21.42 8.75
CA LEU A 647 27.58 20.90 7.94
C LEU A 647 26.60 22.03 7.58
N ALA A 648 27.13 23.05 6.89
CA ALA A 648 26.40 24.25 6.55
C ALA A 648 25.19 23.93 5.66
N VAL A 649 24.04 24.52 6.00
CA VAL A 649 22.82 24.44 5.20
C VAL A 649 23.03 25.19 3.88
N LEU A 650 22.84 24.48 2.78
CA LEU A 650 22.82 25.05 1.43
C LEU A 650 21.42 25.50 1.05
N SER A 651 20.39 24.69 1.37
CA SER A 651 18.98 25.02 1.13
C SER A 651 18.06 24.26 2.08
N ASP A 652 16.91 24.86 2.38
CA ASP A 652 15.74 24.20 2.98
C ASP A 652 14.58 24.30 1.98
N THR A 653 14.05 23.16 1.55
CA THR A 653 12.99 23.10 0.52
C THR A 653 11.79 22.33 1.04
N ALA A 654 10.62 22.97 1.05
CA ALA A 654 9.38 22.29 1.41
C ALA A 654 9.01 21.24 0.37
N VAL A 655 8.65 20.06 0.85
CA VAL A 655 8.14 18.91 0.10
C VAL A 655 6.75 18.59 0.64
N ASP A 656 5.94 17.88 -0.17
CA ASP A 656 4.63 17.40 0.26
C ASP A 656 4.70 16.69 1.63
N SER A 657 3.69 16.88 2.48
CA SER A 657 3.71 16.36 3.86
C SER A 657 3.72 14.83 3.94
N TRP A 658 3.35 14.14 2.86
CA TRP A 658 3.42 12.69 2.71
C TRP A 658 4.63 12.23 1.89
N GLY A 659 5.47 13.18 1.45
CA GLY A 659 6.71 12.90 0.73
C GLY A 659 7.73 12.19 1.63
N SER A 660 8.27 11.06 1.17
CA SER A 660 9.32 10.31 1.85
C SER A 660 10.57 10.25 0.96
N LEU A 661 11.69 10.72 1.47
CA LEU A 661 12.99 10.61 0.80
C LEU A 661 13.41 9.14 0.78
N SER A 662 13.43 8.53 -0.40
CA SER A 662 13.66 7.08 -0.57
C SER A 662 15.07 6.76 -1.06
N SER A 663 15.66 7.62 -1.88
CA SER A 663 17.01 7.41 -2.42
C SER A 663 17.70 8.75 -2.73
N ALA A 664 19.03 8.70 -2.80
CA ALA A 664 19.88 9.82 -3.19
C ALA A 664 20.89 9.32 -4.20
N GLN A 665 21.05 10.07 -5.29
CA GLN A 665 22.06 9.84 -6.32
C GLN A 665 22.79 11.16 -6.54
N ALA A 666 23.97 11.15 -7.16
CA ALA A 666 24.76 12.36 -7.36
C ALA A 666 23.91 13.47 -8.01
N GLY A 667 23.65 14.55 -7.26
CA GLY A 667 22.83 15.68 -7.70
C GLY A 667 21.32 15.37 -7.84
N ARG A 668 20.79 14.29 -7.26
CA ARG A 668 19.36 13.94 -7.28
C ARG A 668 18.85 13.46 -5.92
N ALA A 669 17.71 14.01 -5.51
CA ALA A 669 16.90 13.49 -4.41
C ALA A 669 15.65 12.81 -4.97
N LEU A 670 15.40 11.57 -4.56
CA LEU A 670 14.26 10.78 -5.05
C LEU A 670 13.25 10.63 -3.92
N PHE A 671 12.03 11.09 -4.18
CA PHE A 671 10.94 11.10 -3.21
C PHE A 671 9.81 10.19 -3.66
N ASN A 672 9.36 9.32 -2.76
CA ASN A 672 8.02 8.75 -2.81
C ASN A 672 7.03 9.83 -2.41
N VAL A 673 6.14 10.22 -3.32
CA VAL A 673 5.04 11.15 -3.05
C VAL A 673 3.69 10.50 -3.38
N GLY A 674 2.59 11.12 -2.99
CA GLY A 674 1.26 10.64 -3.35
C GLY A 674 1.12 10.47 -4.86
N GLY A 675 1.02 9.22 -5.32
CA GLY A 675 0.80 8.87 -6.73
C GLY A 675 2.07 8.73 -7.59
N GLY A 676 3.28 8.68 -7.00
CA GLY A 676 4.46 8.31 -7.78
C GLY A 676 5.83 8.72 -7.22
N LEU A 677 6.83 8.62 -8.09
CA LEU A 677 8.21 9.04 -7.83
C LEU A 677 8.40 10.49 -8.28
N LEU A 678 8.83 11.36 -7.36
CA LEU A 678 9.30 12.71 -7.65
C LEU A 678 10.83 12.73 -7.65
N VAL A 679 11.43 13.17 -8.75
CA VAL A 679 12.86 13.41 -8.87
C VAL A 679 13.11 14.89 -8.69
N MET A 680 13.84 15.27 -7.64
CA MET A 680 14.33 16.62 -7.42
C MET A 680 15.78 16.73 -7.89
N ASN A 681 16.08 17.79 -8.65
CA ASN A 681 17.44 18.14 -8.99
C ASN A 681 18.10 18.82 -7.78
N THR A 682 19.28 18.34 -7.41
CA THR A 682 20.11 18.86 -6.32
C THR A 682 21.56 19.10 -6.74
N GLU A 683 21.84 19.27 -8.05
CA GLU A 683 23.19 19.58 -8.55
C GLU A 683 23.69 20.93 -8.02
N ASP A 684 22.81 21.93 -8.01
CA ASP A 684 23.00 23.13 -7.21
C ASP A 684 22.28 22.94 -5.87
N GLY A 685 23.01 22.47 -4.87
CA GLY A 685 22.47 22.24 -3.53
C GLY A 685 21.90 23.49 -2.86
N SER A 686 22.11 24.69 -3.41
CA SER A 686 21.51 25.94 -2.91
C SER A 686 20.18 26.33 -3.55
N ASP A 687 19.80 25.67 -4.65
CA ASP A 687 18.57 25.94 -5.41
C ASP A 687 17.96 24.64 -5.98
N PRO A 688 17.57 23.68 -5.13
CA PRO A 688 16.98 22.44 -5.61
C PRO A 688 15.56 22.67 -6.17
N PHE A 689 15.17 21.89 -7.18
CA PHE A 689 13.88 22.05 -7.83
C PHE A 689 13.29 20.71 -8.32
N PRO A 690 11.96 20.58 -8.42
CA PRO A 690 11.32 19.39 -8.97
C PRO A 690 11.62 19.28 -10.48
N GLN A 691 12.21 18.16 -10.89
CA GLN A 691 12.71 17.95 -12.25
C GLN A 691 11.80 17.02 -13.08
N ALA A 692 11.42 15.89 -12.49
CA ALA A 692 10.58 14.89 -13.13
C ALA A 692 9.63 14.22 -12.14
N PHE A 693 8.50 13.75 -12.64
CA PHE A 693 7.52 12.96 -11.91
C PHE A 693 7.11 11.74 -12.74
N PHE A 694 7.10 10.57 -12.10
CA PHE A 694 6.71 9.31 -12.71
C PHE A 694 5.52 8.73 -11.94
N ALA A 695 4.37 8.68 -12.60
CA ALA A 695 3.12 8.32 -11.95
C ALA A 695 3.05 6.81 -11.67
N THR A 696 2.59 6.45 -10.48
CA THR A 696 2.26 5.09 -10.09
C THR A 696 0.91 5.09 -9.37
N ARG A 697 0.33 3.91 -9.14
CA ARG A 697 -0.93 3.81 -8.38
C ARG A 697 -0.77 4.02 -6.87
N GLY A 698 0.46 4.16 -6.37
CA GLY A 698 0.80 4.24 -4.95
C GLY A 698 2.25 4.69 -4.72
N TRP A 699 2.98 3.99 -3.84
CA TRP A 699 4.43 4.11 -3.75
C TRP A 699 5.08 2.95 -4.50
N TYR A 700 6.19 3.21 -5.17
CA TYR A 700 6.98 2.12 -5.73
C TYR A 700 7.71 1.38 -4.60
N SER A 701 7.99 0.09 -4.80
CA SER A 701 8.65 -0.78 -3.83
C SER A 701 10.14 -0.47 -3.73
N GLU A 702 10.85 -0.60 -4.86
CA GLU A 702 12.30 -0.44 -4.96
C GLU A 702 12.69 0.29 -6.25
N LEU A 703 13.81 1.01 -6.22
CA LEU A 703 14.38 1.72 -7.35
C LEU A 703 15.79 1.19 -7.60
N THR A 704 16.01 0.64 -8.79
CA THR A 704 17.32 0.18 -9.22
C THR A 704 17.99 1.27 -10.04
N VAL A 705 19.21 1.66 -9.68
CA VAL A 705 20.01 2.65 -10.41
C VAL A 705 21.28 2.00 -10.93
N ASP A 706 21.50 2.03 -12.23
CA ASP A 706 22.75 1.62 -12.89
C ASP A 706 23.39 2.82 -13.59
N GLY A 707 24.41 3.38 -12.96
CA GLY A 707 25.06 4.60 -13.42
C GLY A 707 24.12 5.81 -13.36
N ARG A 708 23.58 6.23 -14.51
CA ARG A 708 22.62 7.34 -14.64
C ARG A 708 21.22 6.90 -15.05
N GLU A 709 21.06 5.63 -15.41
CA GLU A 709 19.77 5.06 -15.76
C GLU A 709 19.11 4.53 -14.49
N ALA A 710 17.83 4.82 -14.33
CA ALA A 710 17.02 4.37 -13.22
C ALA A 710 15.86 3.53 -13.74
N TYR A 711 15.56 2.48 -13.00
CA TYR A 711 14.51 1.50 -13.30
C TYR A 711 13.66 1.26 -12.07
N PHE A 712 12.35 1.24 -12.24
CA PHE A 712 11.46 0.73 -11.19
C PHE A 712 10.17 0.19 -11.78
N ALA A 713 9.58 -0.78 -11.08
CA ALA A 713 8.30 -1.34 -11.42
C ALA A 713 7.15 -0.49 -10.84
N ALA A 714 6.15 -0.18 -11.66
CA ALA A 714 5.02 0.69 -11.30
C ALA A 714 3.68 -0.07 -11.28
N GLY A 715 3.71 -1.37 -10.99
CA GLY A 715 2.54 -2.23 -11.03
C GLY A 715 2.01 -2.32 -12.47
N ARG A 716 0.70 -2.11 -12.64
CA ARG A 716 0.02 -2.12 -13.94
C ARG A 716 0.37 -0.92 -14.85
N TYR A 717 1.12 0.05 -14.36
CA TYR A 717 1.67 1.13 -15.21
C TYR A 717 2.89 0.66 -16.00
N GLY A 718 3.41 -0.54 -15.71
CA GLY A 718 4.55 -1.11 -16.41
C GLY A 718 5.86 -0.94 -15.65
N VAL A 719 6.96 -0.92 -16.40
CA VAL A 719 8.31 -0.61 -15.89
C VAL A 719 8.72 0.77 -16.39
N TYR A 720 9.14 1.67 -15.50
CA TYR A 720 9.80 2.90 -15.92
C TYR A 720 11.29 2.65 -16.13
N SER A 721 11.83 3.22 -17.20
CA SER A 721 13.27 3.34 -17.48
C SER A 721 13.53 4.78 -17.92
N PHE A 722 14.42 5.48 -17.21
CA PHE A 722 14.72 6.88 -17.47
C PHE A 722 16.14 7.27 -17.03
N ASP A 723 16.74 8.24 -17.72
CA ASP A 723 17.96 8.89 -17.23
C ASP A 723 17.59 9.82 -16.07
N LEU A 724 18.38 9.84 -15.02
CA LEU A 724 18.23 10.75 -13.88
C LEU A 724 18.24 12.25 -14.27
N ASP A 725 18.70 12.62 -15.48
CA ASP A 725 18.64 13.98 -16.06
C ASP A 725 17.30 14.25 -16.77
N GLU A 726 16.40 13.28 -16.83
CA GLU A 726 15.11 13.43 -17.51
C GLU A 726 14.29 14.58 -16.91
N TYR A 727 13.68 15.35 -17.78
CA TYR A 727 12.91 16.53 -17.43
C TYR A 727 11.51 16.43 -18.05
N ASN A 728 10.51 16.15 -17.23
CA ASN A 728 9.12 15.94 -17.68
C ASN A 728 8.08 16.84 -16.99
N LEU A 729 8.53 17.72 -16.09
CA LEU A 729 7.69 18.73 -15.44
C LEU A 729 7.83 20.09 -16.15
N LEU A 730 6.74 20.79 -16.45
CA LEU A 730 6.85 22.13 -17.03
C LEU A 730 7.44 23.10 -15.98
N GLN A 731 8.59 23.71 -16.26
CA GLN A 731 9.07 24.86 -15.50
C GLN A 731 8.32 26.10 -15.99
N ASP A 732 7.65 26.80 -15.08
CA ASP A 732 7.02 28.11 -15.33
C ASP A 732 8.06 29.24 -15.44
#